data_AF-A0A8J7BWV6-F1
#
_entry.id   AF-A0A8J7BWV6-F1
#
_cell.length_a   1.000
_cell.length_b   1.000
_cell.length_c   1.000
_cell.angle_alpha   90.00
_cell.angle_beta   90.00
_cell.angle_gamma   90.00
#
_symmetry.space_group_name_H-M   'P 1'
#
loop_
_entity.id
_entity.type
_entity.pdbx_description
1 polymer ?
#
loop_
_entity_poly.entity_id
_entity_poly.type
_entity_poly.pdbx_seq_one_letter_code
_entity_poly.pdbx_strand_id
1 'polypeptide(L)'
;MLRDPEKDFIRVNKILGKQASVGPIPANQIGPWCAILVVSYIFTNGLFSLGLGWFFAVSFWLIVSWWLLTGSQPHHFTDKFRKPPGDEWYNGNSLYISPLSHYNRQQALKQHKNSQLFRAKLKPKIVPNQQGGKSKFMPFQDETHICCLVEIKKEGREAAGMLLNNGSQYQLVFGFNTKGLHNLLFQSEVSEFASSIEEGMKDIPNGEKITFCTGCYSDDGDRQKELTQLADNTHLKPISILIRNEQRRLQQLTQKGTRQIWEQIAFCTWTADAQAEQQSRDFLGKVIDGVKNLGDSLLGSISGNTRLYKEQFYTKLFLKGFDEGFIRWELLLNTKMGLEITPCNTAELWQWLWKRFNSGDAPPIPQILTLEETSSGFKLTETKTTQKHTCTVLIEGEEGRSSCPEHRLSHNRVYLNGKGKECGVLTMYESPTGWINTRQQLKWIWEVMSSSYVHDTEAWIEISAGNNFIINDNLARQAKQSKAASTRAITKGQGRDIGAEIKQEESFDAQRRLYKGAKALHCAVAFLVYRNDSLELNNACNVLSNSFGTAKVIRERNIAWDIWLQCLPITWKWLLHSGSLFSERRLTLDTETVTGILPLTVPKDIDKRGVEFVTDRGGKPIFIDLFHDQISRALITGESGSGKSVLGWRFAVEALANNIPVVGMDISSGGNSTFKTAIELLGEQGAYYDISAGSSNLVEPPDLRKFDKPERERRMESWKEFIRKAMVAIALGKVHNPHLAQRVDAIVLKMLDMFLRDPEIIARYNQAFEKGWQSPEWQQIPTLKDLLRFCSKERLDLKSFEELDKQAINQILSQGNALLASRLGKAIGRPSTFSPEPAVKFFALSGLSNEQDAYLMAINAHTACIRNALSHPRSLFIGDELSVLLRRDGFAQIVGELCATGRKDGISVLLLSQDPDTICQCATGSQIMQNMVYRITGRITANGVASFQRHLGYDPNIISRNATEAFLPRAADLYSCWLIERGGRFWRTRFYPGEMMLASIANNQNEREARDRIMAKYPPTLKGKLQGLKHFTQEYIPAVKEGKGFSHIGRESNSNEPEPLKTKTNDQLITR
;
A
#
# COMPACT_ATOMS: atom_id res chain seq x y z
N MET A 1 -19.50 -7.09 31.26
CA MET A 1 -20.11 -6.87 29.95
C MET A 1 -18.99 -6.72 28.95
N LEU A 2 -18.94 -7.59 27.95
CA LEU A 2 -18.07 -7.41 26.78
C LEU A 2 -18.54 -6.14 26.06
N ARG A 3 -17.63 -5.22 25.75
CA ARG A 3 -17.97 -3.98 25.06
C ARG A 3 -18.39 -4.27 23.62
N ASP A 4 -19.42 -3.59 23.13
CA ASP A 4 -19.79 -3.62 21.72
C ASP A 4 -18.82 -2.74 20.92
N PRO A 5 -17.97 -3.32 20.05
CA PRO A 5 -16.94 -2.58 19.32
C PRO A 5 -17.49 -1.54 18.34
N GLU A 6 -18.80 -1.56 18.04
CA GLU A 6 -19.47 -0.63 17.13
C GLU A 6 -20.25 0.48 17.84
N LYS A 7 -20.54 0.36 19.15
CA LYS A 7 -21.45 1.28 19.85
C LYS A 7 -20.85 1.91 21.11
N ASP A 8 -19.92 1.24 21.77
CA ASP A 8 -19.47 1.67 23.09
C ASP A 8 -18.39 2.75 23.01
N PHE A 9 -18.71 3.93 23.56
CA PHE A 9 -17.80 5.06 23.61
C PHE A 9 -16.55 4.75 24.46
N ILE A 10 -15.38 5.11 23.94
CA ILE A 10 -14.10 4.95 24.63
C ILE A 10 -13.64 6.29 25.16
N ARG A 11 -13.72 6.48 26.49
CA ARG A 11 -13.34 7.73 27.16
C ARG A 11 -11.86 7.76 27.51
N VAL A 12 -11.17 8.81 27.07
CA VAL A 12 -9.79 9.10 27.47
C VAL A 12 -9.77 9.80 28.81
N ASN A 13 -9.04 9.24 29.77
CA ASN A 13 -8.91 9.83 31.10
C ASN A 13 -7.74 10.83 31.16
N LYS A 14 -8.04 12.11 30.89
CA LYS A 14 -7.04 13.18 30.83
C LYS A 14 -6.38 13.49 32.18
N ILE A 15 -6.86 12.92 33.29
CA ILE A 15 -6.32 13.18 34.63
C ILE A 15 -5.03 12.39 34.91
N LEU A 16 -4.81 11.27 34.20
CA LEU A 16 -3.64 10.40 34.34
C LEU A 16 -2.29 11.13 34.22
N GLY A 17 -2.20 12.13 33.35
CA GLY A 17 -0.99 12.92 33.13
C GLY A 17 -0.88 14.20 33.96
N LYS A 18 -1.88 14.53 34.79
CA LYS A 18 -1.87 15.77 35.57
C LYS A 18 -1.14 15.57 36.88
N GLN A 19 -0.13 16.40 37.15
CA GLN A 19 0.53 16.44 38.45
C GLN A 19 -0.37 17.12 39.50
N ALA A 20 -0.35 16.62 40.74
CA ALA A 20 -1.04 17.28 41.85
C ALA A 20 -0.30 18.58 42.22
N SER A 21 -1.01 19.70 42.41
CA SER A 21 -0.41 20.94 42.89
C SER A 21 -0.12 20.86 44.39
N VAL A 22 0.84 21.63 44.90
CA VAL A 22 1.04 21.81 46.34
C VAL A 22 0.38 23.14 46.72
N GLY A 23 -0.85 23.09 47.25
CA GLY A 23 -1.65 24.29 47.46
C GLY A 23 -1.96 25.00 46.12
N PRO A 24 -1.77 26.34 46.00
CA PRO A 24 -1.96 27.07 44.75
C PRO A 24 -0.82 26.91 43.75
N ILE A 25 0.26 26.18 44.10
CA ILE A 25 1.52 26.15 43.34
C ILE A 25 1.60 24.86 42.50
N PRO A 26 1.72 24.96 41.16
CA PRO A 26 1.96 23.80 40.30
C PRO A 26 3.29 23.09 40.63
N ALA A 27 3.33 21.76 40.61
CA ALA A 27 4.52 20.99 40.99
C ALA A 27 5.76 21.29 40.12
N ASN A 28 5.55 21.55 38.83
CA ASN A 28 6.60 21.95 37.88
C ASN A 28 7.23 23.33 38.16
N GLN A 29 6.65 24.12 39.06
CA GLN A 29 7.18 25.42 39.47
C GLN A 29 8.10 25.35 40.69
N ILE A 30 8.03 24.27 41.47
CA ILE A 30 8.79 24.12 42.72
C ILE A 30 10.30 24.16 42.46
N GLY A 31 10.79 23.39 41.48
CA GLY A 31 12.21 23.36 41.13
C GLY A 31 12.75 24.73 40.71
N PRO A 32 12.14 25.41 39.72
CA PRO A 32 12.50 26.77 39.36
C PRO A 32 12.44 27.76 40.51
N TRP A 33 11.43 27.68 41.38
CA TRP A 33 11.30 28.59 42.52
C TRP A 33 12.41 28.36 43.56
N CYS A 34 12.79 27.11 43.82
CA CYS A 34 13.95 26.79 44.65
C CYS A 34 15.25 27.34 44.04
N ALA A 35 15.43 27.23 42.72
CA ALA A 35 16.60 27.81 42.05
C ALA A 35 16.60 29.34 42.15
N ILE A 36 15.46 30.00 41.96
CA ILE A 36 15.30 31.45 42.13
C ILE A 36 15.65 31.86 43.57
N LEU A 37 15.20 31.11 44.58
CA LEU A 37 15.53 31.37 45.98
C LEU A 37 17.04 31.25 46.23
N VAL A 38 17.70 30.19 45.74
CA VAL A 38 19.14 30.01 45.89
C VAL A 38 19.92 31.15 45.21
N VAL A 39 19.58 31.48 43.97
CA VAL A 39 20.23 32.57 43.22
C VAL A 39 20.00 33.91 43.90
N SER A 40 18.77 34.19 44.33
CA SER A 40 18.43 35.43 45.03
C SER A 40 19.19 35.57 46.34
N TYR A 41 19.37 34.47 47.09
CA TYR A 41 20.16 34.47 48.32
C TYR A 41 21.64 34.77 48.05
N ILE A 42 22.23 34.12 47.03
CA ILE A 42 23.62 34.36 46.63
C ILE A 42 23.84 35.82 46.22
N PHE A 43 22.94 36.40 45.43
CA PHE A 43 23.07 37.80 45.02
C PHE A 43 22.88 38.78 46.16
N THR A 44 21.79 38.65 46.93
CA THR A 44 21.44 39.64 47.96
C THR A 44 22.32 39.54 49.20
N ASN A 45 22.56 38.34 49.73
CA ASN A 45 23.31 38.14 50.97
C ASN A 45 24.77 37.74 50.73
N GLY A 46 25.09 37.08 49.62
CA GLY A 46 26.47 36.68 49.31
C GLY A 46 27.28 37.80 48.64
N LEU A 47 26.78 38.37 47.56
CA LEU A 47 27.51 39.37 46.75
C LEU A 47 27.34 40.80 47.26
N PHE A 48 26.10 41.21 47.56
CA PHE A 48 25.80 42.62 47.86
C PHE A 48 25.54 42.92 49.35
N SER A 49 25.50 41.91 50.22
CA SER A 49 25.27 42.05 51.67
C SER A 49 24.06 42.93 52.04
N LEU A 50 23.00 42.90 51.25
CA LEU A 50 21.81 43.75 51.36
C LEU A 50 20.86 43.32 52.49
N GLY A 51 21.06 42.14 53.06
CA GLY A 51 20.27 41.60 54.16
C GLY A 51 18.98 40.88 53.73
N LEU A 52 18.35 40.20 54.69
CA LEU A 52 17.22 39.28 54.47
C LEU A 52 15.96 39.96 53.89
N GLY A 53 15.73 41.25 54.16
CA GLY A 53 14.58 41.97 53.60
C GLY A 53 14.62 42.05 52.07
N TRP A 54 15.79 42.39 51.51
CA TRP A 54 15.99 42.44 50.06
C TRP A 54 15.96 41.04 49.43
N PHE A 55 16.47 40.03 50.13
CA PHE A 55 16.34 38.63 49.70
C PHE A 55 14.88 38.24 49.45
N PHE A 56 13.98 38.49 50.41
CA PHE A 56 12.57 38.14 50.27
C PHE A 56 11.88 38.96 49.17
N ALA A 57 12.16 40.26 49.07
CA ALA A 57 11.58 41.11 48.04
C ALA A 57 11.98 40.68 46.62
N VAL A 58 13.27 40.45 46.38
CA VAL A 58 13.80 40.00 45.08
C VAL A 58 13.30 38.60 44.74
N SER A 59 13.33 37.68 45.69
CA SER A 59 12.84 36.31 45.47
C SER A 59 11.36 36.29 45.13
N PHE A 60 10.53 37.05 45.87
CA PHE A 60 9.10 37.13 45.61
C PHE A 60 8.83 37.72 44.22
N TRP A 61 9.50 38.83 43.87
CA TRP A 61 9.35 39.46 42.56
C TRP A 61 9.75 38.52 41.40
N LEU A 62 10.87 37.81 41.52
CA LEU A 62 11.32 36.86 40.50
C LEU A 62 10.41 35.64 40.41
N ILE A 63 9.93 35.11 41.53
CA ILE A 63 8.98 33.98 41.56
C ILE A 63 7.67 34.36 40.86
N VAL A 64 7.09 35.52 41.20
CA VAL A 64 5.84 36.00 40.59
C VAL A 64 6.03 36.26 39.10
N SER A 65 7.14 36.90 38.71
CA SER A 65 7.47 37.16 37.31
C SER A 65 7.65 35.86 36.51
N TRP A 66 8.37 34.89 37.06
CA TRP A 66 8.54 33.57 36.45
C TRP A 66 7.21 32.84 36.31
N TRP A 67 6.36 32.88 37.34
CA TRP A 67 5.05 32.22 37.31
C TRP A 67 4.11 32.82 36.27
N LEU A 68 4.07 34.16 36.15
CA LEU A 68 3.30 34.86 35.12
C LEU A 68 3.78 34.52 33.69
N LEU A 69 5.09 34.35 33.49
CA LEU A 69 5.68 34.05 32.18
C LEU A 69 5.55 32.59 31.76
N THR A 70 5.65 31.65 32.71
CA THR A 70 5.70 30.21 32.44
C THR A 70 4.36 29.49 32.61
N GLY A 71 3.46 30.04 33.42
CA GLY A 71 2.12 29.49 33.66
C GLY A 71 2.15 28.02 34.08
N SER A 72 1.28 27.20 33.47
CA SER A 72 1.18 25.76 33.73
C SER A 72 2.14 24.92 32.89
N GLN A 73 2.77 25.48 31.85
CA GLN A 73 3.60 24.77 30.88
C GLN A 73 4.90 25.54 30.58
N PRO A 74 5.94 25.36 31.43
CA PRO A 74 7.18 26.13 31.34
C PRO A 74 7.91 26.05 30.00
N HIS A 75 7.80 24.93 29.29
CA HIS A 75 8.49 24.71 28.01
C HIS A 75 8.09 25.73 26.92
N HIS A 76 6.85 26.24 26.93
CA HIS A 76 6.42 27.28 25.97
C HIS A 76 7.26 28.56 26.06
N PHE A 77 7.76 28.87 27.25
CA PHE A 77 8.64 30.01 27.46
C PHE A 77 10.10 29.60 27.28
N THR A 78 10.55 28.49 27.89
CA THR A 78 11.97 28.11 27.86
C THR A 78 12.46 27.72 26.46
N ASP A 79 11.61 27.13 25.62
CA ASP A 79 11.99 26.71 24.28
C ASP A 79 12.26 27.91 23.35
N LYS A 80 11.69 29.09 23.62
CA LYS A 80 11.98 30.33 22.86
C LYS A 80 13.43 30.77 22.98
N PHE A 81 14.12 30.38 24.05
CA PHE A 81 15.53 30.72 24.28
C PHE A 81 16.50 29.66 23.76
N ARG A 82 15.98 28.51 23.29
CA ARG A 82 16.79 27.45 22.70
C ARG A 82 17.07 27.78 21.24
N LYS A 83 18.25 28.34 20.99
CA LYS A 83 18.73 28.59 19.63
C LYS A 83 19.15 27.29 18.95
N PRO A 84 19.00 27.19 17.61
CA PRO A 84 19.67 26.17 16.83
C PRO A 84 21.19 26.13 17.11
N PRO A 85 21.83 24.97 16.91
CA PRO A 85 23.25 24.78 17.20
C PRO A 85 24.13 25.58 16.21
N GLY A 86 24.71 26.68 16.68
CA GLY A 86 25.57 27.54 15.87
C GLY A 86 24.78 28.37 14.85
N ASP A 87 25.45 28.82 13.79
CA ASP A 87 24.82 29.54 12.68
C ASP A 87 24.21 28.58 11.65
N GLU A 88 24.84 27.43 11.43
CA GLU A 88 24.33 26.36 10.57
C GLU A 88 25.05 25.03 10.83
N TRP A 89 24.43 23.92 10.43
CA TRP A 89 25.09 22.63 10.32
C TRP A 89 26.02 22.52 9.12
N TYR A 90 27.05 21.69 9.22
CA TYR A 90 27.86 21.30 8.07
C TYR A 90 28.34 19.86 8.19
N ASN A 91 28.74 19.28 7.05
CA ASN A 91 29.40 17.98 7.04
C ASN A 91 30.85 18.10 7.54
N GLY A 92 31.12 17.57 8.73
CA GLY A 92 32.44 17.55 9.33
C GLY A 92 33.44 16.56 8.72
N ASN A 93 33.03 15.77 7.70
CA ASN A 93 33.85 14.73 7.06
C ASN A 93 34.51 13.77 8.05
N SER A 94 33.75 13.33 9.07
CA SER A 94 34.26 12.41 10.08
C SER A 94 34.70 11.07 9.46
N LEU A 95 35.84 10.58 9.91
CA LEU A 95 36.35 9.25 9.59
C LEU A 95 35.75 8.21 10.54
N TYR A 96 35.51 7.02 10.01
CA TYR A 96 35.04 5.91 10.81
C TYR A 96 36.13 5.42 11.77
N ILE A 97 35.82 5.41 13.06
CA ILE A 97 36.67 4.83 14.09
C ILE A 97 36.13 3.45 14.43
N SER A 98 36.86 2.42 13.99
CA SER A 98 36.52 1.03 14.25
C SER A 98 36.34 0.76 15.75
N PRO A 99 35.22 0.14 16.15
CA PRO A 99 35.04 -0.38 17.49
C PRO A 99 36.10 -1.42 17.86
N LEU A 100 36.55 -2.22 16.89
CA LEU A 100 37.44 -3.38 17.09
C LEU A 100 38.94 -3.07 16.97
N SER A 101 39.36 -2.11 16.12
CA SER A 101 40.77 -1.86 15.82
C SER A 101 41.43 -0.74 16.64
N HIS A 102 42.71 -0.94 17.00
CA HIS A 102 43.55 0.03 17.73
C HIS A 102 44.35 0.97 16.80
N TYR A 103 44.73 0.52 15.60
CA TYR A 103 45.73 1.19 14.77
C TYR A 103 45.26 2.56 14.25
N ASN A 104 44.00 2.64 13.79
CA ASN A 104 43.42 3.90 13.31
C ASN A 104 43.22 4.92 14.44
N ARG A 105 43.12 4.46 15.69
CA ARG A 105 42.89 5.35 16.84
C ARG A 105 44.14 6.16 17.18
N GLN A 106 45.34 5.57 17.13
CA GLN A 106 46.58 6.30 17.40
C GLN A 106 46.94 7.30 16.28
N GLN A 107 46.65 6.98 15.01
CA GLN A 107 46.80 7.95 13.90
C GLN A 107 45.76 9.08 13.97
N ALA A 108 44.49 8.77 14.27
CA ALA A 108 43.45 9.79 14.47
C ALA A 108 43.73 10.68 15.70
N LEU A 109 44.25 10.10 16.80
CA LEU A 109 44.70 10.84 17.99
C LEU A 109 45.95 11.69 17.70
N LYS A 110 46.85 11.25 16.80
CA LYS A 110 48.01 12.06 16.36
C LYS A 110 47.61 13.26 15.51
N GLN A 111 46.53 13.18 14.72
CA GLN A 111 45.99 14.32 13.96
C GLN A 111 45.13 15.26 14.82
N HIS A 112 44.55 14.78 15.93
CA HIS A 112 43.72 15.57 16.86
C HIS A 112 44.37 15.67 18.25
N LYS A 113 45.41 16.51 18.36
CA LYS A 113 46.31 16.63 19.54
C LYS A 113 45.68 16.95 20.91
N ASN A 114 44.37 17.23 21.05
CA ASN A 114 43.81 17.81 22.28
C ASN A 114 42.41 17.29 22.70
N SER A 115 41.99 16.05 22.43
CA SER A 115 40.70 15.54 22.94
C SER A 115 40.79 14.21 23.68
N GLN A 116 40.43 14.23 24.96
CA GLN A 116 40.22 13.06 25.80
C GLN A 116 39.10 12.17 25.23
N LEU A 117 39.43 10.87 25.14
CA LEU A 117 38.60 9.67 25.35
C LEU A 117 37.14 9.61 24.79
N PHE A 118 36.97 8.72 23.81
CA PHE A 118 35.75 7.99 23.43
C PHE A 118 34.56 8.68 22.71
N ARG A 119 34.46 10.01 22.64
CA ARG A 119 33.60 10.72 21.66
C ARG A 119 34.25 12.06 21.33
N ALA A 120 35.13 12.10 20.33
CA ALA A 120 35.71 13.36 19.89
C ALA A 120 34.62 14.15 19.16
N LYS A 121 33.83 14.93 19.90
CA LYS A 121 32.95 15.94 19.29
C LYS A 121 33.80 16.76 18.33
N LEU A 122 33.35 16.85 17.09
CA LEU A 122 34.09 17.56 16.07
C LEU A 122 34.13 19.05 16.44
N LYS A 123 35.27 19.70 16.18
CA LYS A 123 35.39 21.12 16.51
C LYS A 123 34.49 21.95 15.58
N PRO A 124 33.76 22.94 16.11
CA PRO A 124 33.02 23.89 15.28
C PRO A 124 33.95 24.61 14.30
N LYS A 125 33.49 24.81 13.05
CA LYS A 125 34.21 25.58 12.05
C LYS A 125 33.83 27.06 12.18
N ILE A 126 34.82 27.92 12.42
CA ILE A 126 34.60 29.36 12.56
C ILE A 126 35.12 30.05 11.29
N VAL A 127 34.25 30.75 10.58
CA VAL A 127 34.54 31.40 9.30
C VAL A 127 34.25 32.90 9.42
N PRO A 128 35.11 33.81 8.92
CA PRO A 128 34.78 35.24 8.87
C PRO A 128 33.56 35.46 7.97
N ASN A 129 32.61 36.26 8.43
CA ASN A 129 31.39 36.58 7.69
C ASN A 129 31.58 37.85 6.84
N GLN A 130 30.71 38.05 5.84
CA GLN A 130 30.78 39.20 4.93
C GLN A 130 30.51 40.55 5.60
N GLN A 131 29.97 40.55 6.83
CA GLN A 131 29.60 41.74 7.61
C GLN A 131 30.66 42.11 8.68
N GLY A 132 31.86 41.51 8.64
CA GLY A 132 32.96 41.82 9.57
C GLY A 132 32.96 41.07 10.90
N GLY A 133 32.15 40.02 11.06
CA GLY A 133 32.07 39.13 12.22
C GLY A 133 32.55 37.69 11.94
N LYS A 134 32.25 36.75 12.85
CA LYS A 134 32.59 35.31 12.73
C LYS A 134 31.32 34.47 12.76
N SER A 135 31.13 33.63 11.74
CA SER A 135 30.08 32.60 11.70
C SER A 135 30.61 31.27 12.22
N LYS A 136 29.84 30.58 13.06
CA LYS A 136 30.17 29.31 13.71
C LYS A 136 29.29 28.19 13.17
N PHE A 137 29.88 27.29 12.40
CA PHE A 137 29.20 26.12 11.85
C PHE A 137 29.43 24.89 12.74
N MET A 138 28.37 24.13 13.02
CA MET A 138 28.39 22.95 13.88
C MET A 138 28.38 21.67 13.05
N PRO A 139 29.26 20.69 13.33
CA PRO A 139 29.25 19.41 12.62
C PRO A 139 27.95 18.65 12.89
N PHE A 140 27.21 18.27 11.85
CA PHE A 140 25.96 17.52 12.02
C PHE A 140 26.17 16.16 12.71
N GLN A 141 27.34 15.56 12.50
CA GLN A 141 27.70 14.29 13.13
C GLN A 141 27.60 14.32 14.67
N ASP A 142 27.81 15.48 15.29
CA ASP A 142 27.73 15.63 16.75
C ASP A 142 26.29 15.51 17.30
N GLU A 143 25.27 15.69 16.45
CA GLU A 143 23.85 15.54 16.83
C GLU A 143 23.38 14.08 16.80
N THR A 144 24.09 13.23 16.05
CA THR A 144 23.78 11.79 15.92
C THR A 144 24.59 10.94 16.90
N HIS A 145 24.12 9.70 17.12
CA HIS A 145 24.73 8.75 18.05
C HIS A 145 25.09 7.42 17.39
N ILE A 146 24.83 7.28 16.08
CA ILE A 146 25.13 6.06 15.32
C ILE A 146 26.63 5.82 15.23
N CYS A 147 27.03 4.58 15.48
CA CYS A 147 28.39 4.09 15.22
C CYS A 147 28.46 3.38 13.87
N CYS A 148 27.60 2.38 13.68
CA CYS A 148 27.53 1.55 12.48
C CYS A 148 26.22 0.73 12.51
N LEU A 149 25.93 0.06 11.39
CA LEU A 149 24.92 -0.99 11.37
C LEU A 149 25.49 -2.27 11.99
N VAL A 150 24.61 -3.10 12.52
CA VAL A 150 24.95 -4.42 13.07
C VAL A 150 24.06 -5.49 12.46
N GLU A 151 24.64 -6.68 12.35
CA GLU A 151 23.98 -7.90 11.87
C GLU A 151 24.34 -9.03 12.83
N ILE A 152 23.34 -9.76 13.31
CA ILE A 152 23.49 -10.85 14.27
C ILE A 152 22.85 -12.10 13.68
N LYS A 153 23.66 -13.12 13.42
CA LYS A 153 23.25 -14.43 12.88
C LYS A 153 23.41 -15.48 13.97
N LYS A 154 22.29 -15.91 14.56
CA LYS A 154 22.22 -16.87 15.67
C LYS A 154 21.02 -17.79 15.47
N GLU A 155 21.20 -19.09 15.65
CA GLU A 155 20.15 -20.12 15.60
C GLU A 155 19.34 -20.10 14.28
N GLY A 156 20.01 -19.84 13.16
CA GLY A 156 19.37 -19.73 11.84
C GLY A 156 18.48 -18.48 11.66
N ARG A 157 18.49 -17.55 12.63
CA ARG A 157 17.84 -16.24 12.55
C ARG A 157 18.85 -15.14 12.27
N GLU A 158 18.40 -14.11 11.57
CA GLU A 158 19.17 -12.92 11.28
C GLU A 158 18.45 -11.69 11.86
N ALA A 159 19.16 -10.92 12.68
CA ALA A 159 18.68 -9.67 13.24
C ALA A 159 19.60 -8.52 12.82
N ALA A 160 19.03 -7.46 12.25
CA ALA A 160 19.77 -6.24 11.94
C ALA A 160 19.34 -5.08 12.83
N GLY A 161 20.28 -4.18 13.13
CA GLY A 161 20.01 -3.00 13.95
C GLY A 161 21.01 -1.88 13.76
N MET A 162 20.75 -0.76 14.42
CA MET A 162 21.66 0.39 14.49
C MET A 162 22.31 0.41 15.87
N LEU A 163 23.65 0.41 15.92
CA LEU A 163 24.38 0.54 17.18
C LEU A 163 24.59 2.02 17.49
N LEU A 164 24.02 2.48 18.59
CA LEU A 164 24.21 3.83 19.12
C LEU A 164 25.17 3.82 20.31
N ASN A 165 25.94 4.89 20.44
CA ASN A 165 26.83 5.12 21.57
C ASN A 165 26.61 6.51 22.16
N ASN A 166 26.37 6.56 23.46
CA ASN A 166 26.33 7.79 24.23
C ASN A 166 27.32 7.76 25.41
N GLY A 167 28.61 7.84 25.09
CA GLY A 167 29.68 7.86 26.08
C GLY A 167 30.03 6.45 26.56
N SER A 168 29.48 6.05 27.72
CA SER A 168 29.71 4.72 28.31
C SER A 168 28.55 3.74 28.12
N GLN A 169 27.43 4.19 27.56
CA GLN A 169 26.25 3.38 27.31
C GLN A 169 26.11 3.07 25.81
N TYR A 170 25.64 1.85 25.52
CA TYR A 170 25.33 1.39 24.17
C TYR A 170 23.86 1.05 24.07
N GLN A 171 23.27 1.34 22.92
CA GLN A 171 21.89 1.00 22.61
C GLN A 171 21.83 0.38 21.23
N LEU A 172 21.04 -0.68 21.11
CA LEU A 172 20.68 -1.29 19.84
C LEU A 172 19.26 -0.84 19.48
N VAL A 173 19.09 -0.38 18.25
CA VAL A 173 17.79 -0.01 17.71
C VAL A 173 17.45 -0.98 16.58
N PHE A 174 16.44 -1.81 16.79
CA PHE A 174 15.95 -2.80 15.81
C PHE A 174 14.77 -2.22 15.05
N GLY A 175 14.73 -2.43 13.73
CA GLY A 175 13.59 -2.05 12.89
C GLY A 175 12.75 -3.27 12.51
N PHE A 176 11.43 -3.11 12.58
CA PHE A 176 10.45 -4.11 12.18
C PHE A 176 9.47 -3.48 11.19
N ASN A 177 9.44 -3.98 9.96
CA ASN A 177 8.38 -3.66 9.02
C ASN A 177 7.07 -4.27 9.52
N THR A 178 5.98 -3.52 9.48
CA THR A 178 4.66 -4.02 9.88
C THR A 178 3.66 -3.86 8.76
N LYS A 179 2.82 -4.87 8.54
CA LYS A 179 1.66 -4.75 7.63
C LYS A 179 0.47 -4.05 8.28
N GLY A 180 0.55 -3.81 9.59
CA GLY A 180 -0.47 -3.12 10.36
C GLY A 180 -1.85 -3.76 10.27
N LEU A 181 -2.85 -2.94 10.55
CA LEU A 181 -4.26 -3.30 10.48
C LEU A 181 -4.85 -2.85 9.14
N HIS A 182 -5.67 -3.70 8.56
CA HIS A 182 -6.43 -3.30 7.38
C HIS A 182 -7.47 -2.23 7.74
N ASN A 183 -7.72 -1.28 6.83
CA ASN A 183 -8.67 -0.19 7.08
C ASN A 183 -10.15 -0.62 7.08
N LEU A 184 -10.50 -1.81 6.57
CA LEU A 184 -11.85 -2.39 6.64
C LEU A 184 -11.82 -3.72 7.41
N LEU A 185 -11.89 -3.63 8.74
CA LEU A 185 -11.89 -4.80 9.64
C LEU A 185 -13.30 -5.40 9.81
N PHE A 186 -13.40 -6.70 9.97
CA PHE A 186 -14.61 -7.36 10.47
C PHE A 186 -14.86 -7.01 11.95
N GLN A 187 -16.09 -7.21 12.43
CA GLN A 187 -16.44 -6.89 13.81
C GLN A 187 -15.61 -7.70 14.82
N SER A 188 -15.37 -8.99 14.55
CA SER A 188 -14.52 -9.85 15.38
C SER A 188 -13.06 -9.37 15.42
N GLU A 189 -12.50 -9.00 14.26
CA GLU A 189 -11.15 -8.47 14.15
C GLU A 189 -10.97 -7.19 14.97
N VAL A 190 -11.97 -6.29 14.99
CA VAL A 190 -11.88 -5.04 15.77
C VAL A 190 -11.67 -5.33 17.26
N SER A 191 -12.45 -6.23 17.84
CA SER A 191 -12.32 -6.59 19.26
C SER A 191 -11.01 -7.30 19.55
N GLU A 192 -10.61 -8.24 18.70
CA GLU A 192 -9.39 -9.03 18.86
C GLU A 192 -8.13 -8.14 18.80
N PHE A 193 -8.04 -7.27 17.79
CA PHE A 193 -6.89 -6.37 17.66
C PHE A 193 -6.82 -5.34 18.79
N ALA A 194 -7.95 -4.75 19.19
CA ALA A 194 -7.97 -3.81 20.31
C ALA A 194 -7.48 -4.45 21.62
N SER A 195 -7.96 -5.67 21.91
CA SER A 195 -7.54 -6.42 23.10
C SER A 195 -6.06 -6.84 23.02
N SER A 196 -5.61 -7.32 21.87
CA SER A 196 -4.22 -7.79 21.69
C SER A 196 -3.22 -6.65 21.81
N ILE A 197 -3.52 -5.50 21.20
CA ILE A 197 -2.69 -4.29 21.34
C ILE A 197 -2.67 -3.82 22.79
N GLU A 198 -3.83 -3.77 23.47
CA GLU A 198 -3.90 -3.39 24.89
C GLU A 198 -3.00 -4.29 25.77
N GLU A 199 -3.11 -5.61 25.60
CA GLU A 199 -2.30 -6.59 26.34
C GLU A 199 -0.81 -6.44 26.02
N GLY A 200 -0.43 -6.33 24.75
CA GLY A 200 0.96 -6.11 24.37
C GLY A 200 1.54 -4.81 24.93
N MET A 201 0.75 -3.74 25.01
CA MET A 201 1.16 -2.46 25.59
C MET A 201 1.41 -2.54 27.10
N LYS A 202 0.80 -3.50 27.82
CA LYS A 202 1.11 -3.75 29.24
C LYS A 202 2.53 -4.29 29.42
N ASP A 203 3.13 -4.92 28.42
CA ASP A 203 4.41 -5.63 28.54
C ASP A 203 5.61 -4.90 27.95
N ILE A 204 5.44 -3.62 27.60
CA ILE A 204 6.54 -2.74 27.19
C ILE A 204 7.64 -2.75 28.29
N PRO A 205 8.91 -3.06 27.95
CA PRO A 205 10.00 -3.07 28.91
C PRO A 205 10.24 -1.70 29.55
N ASN A 206 10.50 -1.68 30.85
CA ASN A 206 10.88 -0.46 31.56
C ASN A 206 12.23 0.06 31.04
N GLY A 207 12.37 1.37 30.88
CA GLY A 207 13.60 2.00 30.39
C GLY A 207 13.81 1.92 28.87
N GLU A 208 12.98 1.15 28.16
CA GLU A 208 13.01 1.06 26.71
C GLU A 208 11.82 1.76 26.06
N LYS A 209 11.91 1.93 24.74
CA LYS A 209 10.87 2.57 23.93
C LYS A 209 10.61 1.83 22.64
N ILE A 210 9.38 1.96 22.17
CA ILE A 210 8.96 1.59 20.83
C ILE A 210 8.42 2.82 20.11
N THR A 211 8.85 3.01 18.86
CA THR A 211 8.43 4.12 18.02
C THR A 211 7.80 3.59 16.75
N PHE A 212 6.49 3.82 16.58
CA PHE A 212 5.77 3.54 15.35
C PHE A 212 5.86 4.73 14.41
N CYS A 213 6.33 4.49 13.20
CA CYS A 213 6.36 5.46 12.12
C CYS A 213 5.43 4.98 10.99
N THR A 214 4.56 5.85 10.52
CA THR A 214 3.80 5.64 9.28
C THR A 214 3.87 6.88 8.43
N GLY A 215 4.36 6.73 7.21
CA GLY A 215 4.51 7.84 6.28
C GLY A 215 3.79 7.58 4.96
N CYS A 216 3.28 8.65 4.38
CA CYS A 216 2.81 8.70 3.00
C CYS A 216 3.74 9.57 2.16
N TYR A 217 4.13 9.08 0.98
CA TYR A 217 5.10 9.75 0.11
C TYR A 217 4.61 9.79 -1.34
N SER A 218 4.74 10.97 -1.95
CA SER A 218 4.44 11.16 -3.36
C SER A 218 5.59 10.62 -4.22
N ASP A 219 5.65 9.29 -4.39
CA ASP A 219 6.71 8.59 -5.13
C ASP A 219 6.12 7.54 -6.09
N ASP A 220 6.68 7.45 -7.29
CA ASP A 220 6.33 6.47 -8.31
C ASP A 220 7.54 5.79 -8.97
N GLY A 221 8.76 5.96 -8.44
CA GLY A 221 9.99 5.47 -9.05
C GLY A 221 9.95 3.99 -9.46
N ASP A 222 9.53 3.10 -8.56
CA ASP A 222 9.45 1.66 -8.84
C ASP A 222 8.40 1.34 -9.92
N ARG A 223 7.24 2.01 -9.88
CA ARG A 223 6.18 1.82 -10.88
C ARG A 223 6.60 2.35 -12.25
N GLN A 224 7.36 3.46 -12.30
CA GLN A 224 7.92 3.98 -13.54
C GLN A 224 8.95 3.02 -14.14
N LYS A 225 9.80 2.38 -13.32
CA LYS A 225 10.73 1.32 -13.75
C LYS A 225 9.96 0.14 -14.34
N GLU A 226 8.93 -0.36 -13.66
CA GLU A 226 8.08 -1.47 -14.13
C GLU A 226 7.38 -1.15 -15.46
N LEU A 227 6.71 -0.01 -15.57
CA LEU A 227 6.01 0.38 -16.80
C LEU A 227 6.97 0.62 -17.96
N THR A 228 8.21 1.03 -17.69
CA THR A 228 9.26 1.17 -18.72
C THR A 228 9.62 -0.19 -19.27
N GLN A 229 9.85 -1.17 -18.41
CA GLN A 229 10.09 -2.55 -18.80
C GLN A 229 8.92 -3.12 -19.61
N LEU A 230 7.67 -2.90 -19.18
CA LEU A 230 6.48 -3.34 -19.92
C LEU A 230 6.39 -2.69 -21.31
N ALA A 231 6.63 -1.39 -21.41
CA ALA A 231 6.60 -0.68 -22.69
C ALA A 231 7.73 -1.10 -23.65
N ASP A 232 8.89 -1.48 -23.12
CA ASP A 232 10.06 -1.84 -23.92
C ASP A 232 10.07 -3.33 -24.33
N ASN A 233 9.50 -4.21 -23.51
CA ASN A 233 9.44 -5.66 -23.76
C ASN A 233 8.29 -6.08 -24.69
N THR A 234 7.27 -5.25 -24.88
CA THR A 234 6.15 -5.56 -25.77
C THR A 234 6.53 -5.40 -27.24
N HIS A 235 6.19 -6.39 -28.06
CA HIS A 235 6.37 -6.30 -29.52
C HIS A 235 5.32 -5.40 -30.19
N LEU A 236 4.23 -5.06 -29.49
CA LEU A 236 3.11 -4.29 -30.02
C LEU A 236 3.31 -2.79 -29.78
N LYS A 237 3.71 -2.07 -30.83
CA LYS A 237 3.98 -0.61 -30.74
C LYS A 237 2.79 0.23 -30.24
N PRO A 238 1.51 -0.02 -30.62
CA PRO A 238 0.38 0.69 -30.01
C PRO A 238 0.30 0.49 -28.50
N ILE A 239 0.46 -0.76 -28.02
CA ILE A 239 0.39 -1.09 -26.59
C ILE A 239 1.53 -0.40 -25.83
N SER A 240 2.75 -0.43 -26.37
CA SER A 240 3.89 0.32 -25.82
C SER A 240 3.54 1.80 -25.61
N ILE A 241 2.92 2.46 -26.59
CA ILE A 241 2.50 3.87 -26.49
C ILE A 241 1.40 4.07 -25.45
N LEU A 242 0.43 3.16 -25.34
CA LEU A 242 -0.62 3.23 -24.31
C LEU A 242 0.00 3.13 -22.89
N ILE A 243 0.96 2.23 -22.69
CA ILE A 243 1.70 2.11 -21.42
C ILE A 243 2.52 3.38 -21.13
N ARG A 244 3.21 3.94 -22.13
CA ARG A 244 3.92 5.23 -21.98
C ARG A 244 2.96 6.39 -21.66
N ASN A 245 1.74 6.37 -22.18
CA ASN A 245 0.72 7.36 -21.82
C ASN A 245 0.22 7.20 -20.37
N GLU A 246 0.07 5.96 -19.90
CA GLU A 246 -0.22 5.65 -18.49
C GLU A 246 0.90 6.12 -17.57
N GLN A 247 2.17 5.91 -17.94
CA GLN A 247 3.32 6.43 -17.18
C GLN A 247 3.20 7.94 -16.91
N ARG A 248 2.93 8.73 -17.96
CA ARG A 248 2.72 10.17 -17.84
C ARG A 248 1.54 10.50 -16.92
N ARG A 249 0.45 9.74 -17.02
CA ARG A 249 -0.74 9.95 -16.18
C ARG A 249 -0.44 9.68 -14.71
N LEU A 250 0.30 8.61 -14.39
CA LEU A 250 0.72 8.31 -13.02
C LEU A 250 1.65 9.38 -12.46
N GLN A 251 2.62 9.88 -13.23
CA GLN A 251 3.48 10.99 -12.80
C GLN A 251 2.67 12.21 -12.38
N GLN A 252 1.62 12.56 -13.15
CA GLN A 252 0.73 13.67 -12.81
C GLN A 252 -0.06 13.42 -11.52
N LEU A 253 -0.50 12.19 -11.27
CA LEU A 253 -1.22 11.82 -10.05
C LEU A 253 -0.32 11.84 -8.82
N THR A 254 0.93 11.38 -8.97
CA THR A 254 1.97 11.43 -7.93
C THR A 254 2.33 12.87 -7.59
N GLN A 255 2.60 13.72 -8.60
CA GLN A 255 2.91 15.15 -8.39
C GLN A 255 1.78 15.92 -7.69
N LYS A 256 0.53 15.52 -7.88
CA LYS A 256 -0.63 16.11 -7.20
C LYS A 256 -0.84 15.58 -5.77
N GLY A 257 -0.10 14.56 -5.33
CA GLY A 257 -0.32 13.86 -4.07
C GLY A 257 -1.55 12.94 -4.07
N THR A 258 -2.16 12.68 -5.23
CA THR A 258 -3.32 11.77 -5.36
C THR A 258 -2.90 10.31 -5.24
N ARG A 259 -1.71 9.98 -5.75
CA ARG A 259 -1.08 8.65 -5.64
C ARG A 259 0.11 8.75 -4.68
N GLN A 260 0.12 7.91 -3.65
CA GLN A 260 1.14 7.95 -2.59
C GLN A 260 1.51 6.54 -2.13
N ILE A 261 2.81 6.31 -1.91
CA ILE A 261 3.30 5.09 -1.29
C ILE A 261 3.20 5.23 0.22
N TRP A 262 2.82 4.14 0.90
CA TRP A 262 2.71 4.08 2.34
C TRP A 262 3.72 3.10 2.91
N GLU A 263 4.45 3.54 3.93
CA GLU A 263 5.42 2.71 4.66
C GLU A 263 5.05 2.71 6.15
N GLN A 264 5.13 1.54 6.80
CA GLN A 264 4.95 1.39 8.24
C GLN A 264 6.12 0.60 8.85
N ILE A 265 6.78 1.20 9.84
CA ILE A 265 7.92 0.61 10.53
C ILE A 265 7.84 0.89 12.03
N ALA A 266 8.25 -0.06 12.84
CA ALA A 266 8.43 0.09 14.27
C ALA A 266 9.92 0.01 14.62
N PHE A 267 10.41 0.98 15.40
CA PHE A 267 11.75 0.96 15.96
C PHE A 267 11.68 0.61 17.45
N CYS A 268 12.41 -0.42 17.85
CA CYS A 268 12.45 -0.87 19.25
C CYS A 268 13.87 -0.77 19.79
N THR A 269 14.00 -0.25 21.01
CA THR A 269 15.32 -0.09 21.65
C THR A 269 15.63 -1.21 22.63
N TRP A 270 16.91 -1.51 22.75
CA TRP A 270 17.48 -2.23 23.89
C TRP A 270 18.76 -1.52 24.32
N THR A 271 18.86 -1.17 25.59
CA THR A 271 19.93 -0.37 26.17
C THR A 271 20.75 -1.23 27.13
N ALA A 272 22.05 -1.30 26.88
CA ALA A 272 22.97 -1.97 27.79
C ALA A 272 23.27 -1.04 28.97
N ASP A 273 22.48 -1.19 30.05
CA ASP A 273 22.61 -0.35 31.23
C ASP A 273 23.54 -0.97 32.29
N ALA A 274 24.47 -0.18 32.81
CA ALA A 274 25.39 -0.60 33.88
C ALA A 274 24.79 -0.41 35.29
N GLN A 275 23.63 0.26 35.40
CA GLN A 275 23.07 0.73 36.69
C GLN A 275 21.64 0.25 37.01
N ALA A 276 20.95 -0.48 36.14
CA ALA A 276 19.61 -0.99 36.42
C ALA A 276 19.62 -2.47 36.87
N GLU A 277 19.05 -2.69 38.06
CA GLU A 277 18.79 -3.95 38.77
C GLU A 277 19.94 -4.56 39.61
N GLN A 278 19.91 -4.17 40.88
CA GLN A 278 20.65 -4.66 42.05
C GLN A 278 20.54 -6.18 42.35
N GLN A 279 20.00 -7.01 41.46
CA GLN A 279 19.89 -8.46 41.65
C GLN A 279 20.69 -9.31 40.63
N SER A 280 21.31 -8.72 39.59
CA SER A 280 22.19 -9.45 38.67
C SER A 280 23.59 -8.82 38.53
N ARG A 281 24.09 -8.24 39.62
CA ARG A 281 25.51 -7.90 39.75
C ARG A 281 26.32 -9.18 39.58
N ASP A 282 26.93 -9.41 38.41
CA ASP A 282 28.30 -9.95 38.46
C ASP A 282 29.24 -9.86 37.25
N PHE A 283 28.85 -9.40 36.04
CA PHE A 283 29.84 -9.45 34.93
C PHE A 283 29.97 -8.21 34.03
N LEU A 284 28.89 -7.66 33.45
CA LEU A 284 29.02 -6.54 32.51
C LEU A 284 29.47 -5.23 33.16
N GLY A 285 28.95 -4.93 34.35
CA GLY A 285 29.39 -3.78 35.16
C GLY A 285 30.88 -3.87 35.52
N LYS A 286 31.39 -5.05 35.89
CA LYS A 286 32.83 -5.26 36.19
C LYS A 286 33.72 -5.08 34.96
N VAL A 287 33.24 -5.40 33.76
CA VAL A 287 34.00 -5.18 32.51
C VAL A 287 33.98 -3.70 32.11
N ILE A 288 32.86 -3.00 32.27
CA ILE A 288 32.74 -1.55 32.02
C ILE A 288 33.58 -0.75 33.03
N ASP A 289 33.50 -1.08 34.32
CA ASP A 289 34.32 -0.48 35.38
C ASP A 289 35.79 -0.89 35.28
N GLY A 290 36.08 -2.11 34.80
CA GLY A 290 37.43 -2.58 34.49
C GLY A 290 38.07 -1.77 33.36
N VAL A 291 37.34 -1.45 32.30
CA VAL A 291 37.82 -0.59 31.19
C VAL A 291 38.01 0.86 31.64
N LYS A 292 37.19 1.36 32.59
CA LYS A 292 37.36 2.69 33.20
C LYS A 292 38.59 2.76 34.12
N ASN A 293 38.75 1.81 35.04
CA ASN A 293 39.84 1.82 36.03
C ASN A 293 41.21 1.48 35.42
N LEU A 294 41.26 0.75 34.30
CA LEU A 294 42.49 0.50 33.55
C LEU A 294 42.86 1.64 32.58
N GLY A 295 41.91 2.53 32.27
CA GLY A 295 42.09 3.64 31.31
C GLY A 295 43.02 4.75 31.79
N ASP A 296 43.06 5.03 33.10
CA ASP A 296 43.78 6.19 33.64
C ASP A 296 45.13 5.87 34.31
N SER A 297 45.44 4.60 34.65
CA SER A 297 46.72 4.29 35.34
C SER A 297 47.61 3.22 34.69
N LEU A 298 47.18 2.58 33.59
CA LEU A 298 47.87 1.39 33.06
C LEU A 298 47.96 1.34 31.52
N LEU A 299 47.79 2.46 30.82
CA LEU A 299 47.96 2.54 29.36
C LEU A 299 49.36 3.04 28.91
N GLY A 300 50.34 3.01 29.83
CA GLY A 300 51.73 3.38 29.55
C GLY A 300 52.68 2.21 29.27
N SER A 301 52.33 0.96 29.60
CA SER A 301 53.25 -0.17 29.37
C SER A 301 52.52 -1.51 29.31
N ILE A 302 52.70 -2.23 28.19
CA ILE A 302 52.56 -3.69 28.05
C ILE A 302 51.11 -4.24 28.01
N SER A 303 50.52 -4.44 26.81
CA SER A 303 49.92 -5.74 26.39
C SER A 303 49.21 -5.66 25.01
N GLY A 304 49.36 -6.73 24.23
CA GLY A 304 48.71 -6.94 22.92
C GLY A 304 47.29 -7.54 22.97
N ASN A 305 46.63 -7.59 24.13
CA ASN A 305 45.37 -8.32 24.34
C ASN A 305 44.09 -7.46 24.26
N THR A 306 44.19 -6.16 24.01
CA THR A 306 43.05 -5.22 24.03
C THR A 306 42.01 -5.50 22.94
N ARG A 307 42.41 -6.07 21.79
CA ARG A 307 41.49 -6.44 20.70
C ARG A 307 40.55 -7.58 21.12
N LEU A 308 41.10 -8.61 21.75
CA LEU A 308 40.34 -9.77 22.24
C LEU A 308 39.29 -9.35 23.27
N TYR A 309 39.64 -8.46 24.21
CA TYR A 309 38.68 -7.93 25.19
C TYR A 309 37.51 -7.18 24.55
N LYS A 310 37.78 -6.37 23.52
CA LYS A 310 36.72 -5.64 22.80
C LYS A 310 35.84 -6.57 21.97
N GLU A 311 36.44 -7.53 21.28
CA GLU A 311 35.69 -8.56 20.55
C GLU A 311 34.77 -9.34 21.50
N GLN A 312 35.26 -9.72 22.68
CA GLN A 312 34.43 -10.35 23.72
C GLN A 312 33.33 -9.43 24.25
N PHE A 313 33.62 -8.14 24.46
CA PHE A 313 32.62 -7.16 24.90
C PHE A 313 31.48 -7.03 23.89
N TYR A 314 31.81 -6.76 22.61
CA TYR A 314 30.81 -6.60 21.56
C TYR A 314 30.06 -7.91 21.26
N THR A 315 30.74 -9.05 21.33
CA THR A 315 30.07 -10.36 21.25
C THR A 315 29.02 -10.49 22.35
N LYS A 316 29.36 -10.21 23.63
CA LYS A 316 28.40 -10.27 24.74
C LYS A 316 27.28 -9.24 24.60
N LEU A 317 27.60 -8.02 24.18
CA LEU A 317 26.64 -6.95 23.94
C LEU A 317 25.60 -7.38 22.90
N PHE A 318 26.04 -7.94 21.78
CA PHE A 318 25.16 -8.36 20.69
C PHE A 318 24.37 -9.62 21.03
N LEU A 319 24.96 -10.60 21.73
CA LEU A 319 24.21 -11.77 22.21
C LEU A 319 23.09 -11.36 23.16
N LYS A 320 23.38 -10.49 24.15
CA LYS A 320 22.35 -9.95 25.03
C LYS A 320 21.31 -9.12 24.30
N GLY A 321 21.75 -8.24 23.40
CA GLY A 321 20.85 -7.43 22.58
C GLY A 321 19.92 -8.28 21.72
N PHE A 322 20.40 -9.44 21.24
CA PHE A 322 19.60 -10.41 20.52
C PHE A 322 18.57 -11.09 21.43
N ASP A 323 19.02 -11.67 22.55
CA ASP A 323 18.17 -12.48 23.44
C ASP A 323 17.18 -11.62 24.26
N GLU A 324 17.68 -10.57 24.92
CA GLU A 324 16.92 -9.70 25.82
C GLU A 324 16.18 -8.57 25.08
N GLY A 325 16.67 -8.19 23.89
CA GLY A 325 16.14 -7.10 23.06
C GLY A 325 15.34 -7.61 21.86
N PHE A 326 16.01 -8.09 20.82
CA PHE A 326 15.40 -8.46 19.54
C PHE A 326 14.30 -9.52 19.70
N ILE A 327 14.61 -10.68 20.29
CA ILE A 327 13.65 -11.78 20.46
C ILE A 327 12.47 -11.37 21.33
N ARG A 328 12.73 -10.60 22.41
CA ARG A 328 11.68 -10.09 23.30
C ARG A 328 10.72 -9.15 22.58
N TRP A 329 11.23 -8.21 21.78
CA TRP A 329 10.40 -7.29 21.00
C TRP A 329 9.66 -8.01 19.87
N GLU A 330 10.31 -8.94 19.18
CA GLU A 330 9.67 -9.76 18.14
C GLU A 330 8.48 -10.54 18.71
N LEU A 331 8.66 -11.21 19.86
CA LEU A 331 7.59 -11.95 20.54
C LEU A 331 6.46 -11.02 20.98
N LEU A 332 6.79 -9.85 21.52
CA LEU A 332 5.79 -8.88 21.98
C LEU A 332 4.96 -8.33 20.82
N LEU A 333 5.58 -7.96 19.70
CA LEU A 333 4.90 -7.41 18.54
C LEU A 333 4.08 -8.47 17.79
N ASN A 334 4.65 -9.63 17.52
CA ASN A 334 4.01 -10.65 16.71
C ASN A 334 2.98 -11.46 17.53
N THR A 335 3.37 -11.94 18.71
CA THR A 335 2.54 -12.88 19.49
C THR A 335 1.56 -12.19 20.43
N LYS A 336 1.97 -11.10 21.11
CA LYS A 336 1.09 -10.41 22.06
C LYS A 336 0.23 -9.34 21.41
N MET A 337 0.82 -8.46 20.59
CA MET A 337 0.07 -7.42 19.90
C MET A 337 -0.66 -7.91 18.64
N GLY A 338 -0.33 -9.11 18.13
CA GLY A 338 -0.94 -9.67 16.92
C GLY A 338 -0.57 -8.91 15.65
N LEU A 339 0.58 -8.21 15.64
CA LEU A 339 1.04 -7.47 14.48
C LEU A 339 1.86 -8.38 13.56
N GLU A 340 1.44 -8.51 12.30
CA GLU A 340 2.24 -9.17 11.26
C GLU A 340 3.51 -8.34 10.98
N ILE A 341 4.60 -8.67 11.67
CA ILE A 341 5.90 -8.01 11.54
C ILE A 341 6.91 -8.84 10.75
N THR A 342 7.86 -8.15 10.12
CA THR A 342 9.04 -8.75 9.51
C THR A 342 10.26 -7.94 9.94
N PRO A 343 11.27 -8.57 10.59
CA PRO A 343 12.52 -7.91 10.93
C PRO A 343 13.17 -7.28 9.69
N CYS A 344 13.63 -6.03 9.80
CA CYS A 344 14.38 -5.43 8.72
C CYS A 344 15.77 -6.06 8.62
N ASN A 345 16.28 -6.25 7.41
CA ASN A 345 17.69 -6.56 7.20
C ASN A 345 18.55 -5.28 7.13
N THR A 346 19.88 -5.43 7.07
CA THR A 346 20.80 -4.28 7.08
C THR A 346 20.64 -3.37 5.85
N ALA A 347 20.33 -3.93 4.68
CA ALA A 347 20.11 -3.16 3.45
C ALA A 347 18.82 -2.35 3.51
N GLU A 348 17.74 -2.93 4.03
CA GLU A 348 16.46 -2.26 4.24
C GLU A 348 16.60 -1.11 5.24
N LEU A 349 17.26 -1.34 6.39
CA LEU A 349 17.51 -0.29 7.38
C LEU A 349 18.34 0.87 6.80
N TRP A 350 19.36 0.54 5.99
CA TRP A 350 20.20 1.55 5.35
C TRP A 350 19.44 2.33 4.27
N GLN A 351 18.70 1.66 3.40
CA GLN A 351 17.85 2.30 2.40
C GLN A 351 16.80 3.20 3.05
N TRP A 352 16.17 2.74 4.13
CA TRP A 352 15.19 3.52 4.87
C TRP A 352 15.82 4.79 5.47
N LEU A 353 17.00 4.66 6.09
CA LEU A 353 17.71 5.81 6.66
C LEU A 353 18.17 6.80 5.57
N TRP A 354 18.65 6.27 4.43
CA TRP A 354 19.07 7.06 3.27
C TRP A 354 17.95 7.96 2.75
N LYS A 355 16.73 7.41 2.56
CA LYS A 355 15.55 8.14 2.07
C LYS A 355 15.08 9.29 2.98
N ARG A 356 15.58 9.39 4.21
CA ARG A 356 15.29 10.52 5.13
C ARG A 356 16.13 11.76 4.81
N PHE A 357 17.32 11.58 4.25
CA PHE A 357 18.27 12.65 3.95
C PHE A 357 18.40 12.90 2.44
N ASN A 358 18.26 11.84 1.64
CA ASN A 358 18.54 11.83 0.20
C ASN A 358 17.32 11.33 -0.58
N SER A 359 17.41 11.48 -1.91
CA SER A 359 16.50 10.89 -2.88
C SER A 359 17.17 9.70 -3.57
N GLY A 360 16.41 8.72 -4.06
CA GLY A 360 16.95 7.59 -4.85
C GLY A 360 17.45 6.39 -4.04
N ASP A 361 18.24 5.55 -4.71
CA ASP A 361 18.75 4.28 -4.21
C ASP A 361 20.01 4.50 -3.35
N ALA A 362 20.14 3.78 -2.24
CA ALA A 362 21.24 3.99 -1.30
C ALA A 362 22.56 3.39 -1.80
N PRO A 363 23.71 4.05 -1.52
CA PRO A 363 25.02 3.49 -1.83
C PRO A 363 25.32 2.25 -0.94
N PRO A 364 26.39 1.49 -1.24
CA PRO A 364 26.81 0.38 -0.38
C PRO A 364 26.98 0.81 1.09
N ILE A 365 26.57 -0.08 2.01
CA ILE A 365 26.57 0.23 3.45
C ILE A 365 27.99 0.57 3.91
N PRO A 366 28.22 1.73 4.56
CA PRO A 366 29.57 2.17 4.92
C PRO A 366 30.31 1.21 5.86
N GLN A 367 29.66 0.83 6.96
CA GLN A 367 30.21 -0.04 8.00
C GLN A 367 29.16 -0.96 8.61
N ILE A 368 29.51 -2.24 8.72
CA ILE A 368 28.68 -3.29 9.36
C ILE A 368 29.55 -4.10 10.33
N LEU A 369 29.03 -4.33 11.54
CA LEU A 369 29.55 -5.36 12.44
C LEU A 369 28.64 -6.59 12.37
N THR A 370 29.19 -7.73 11.95
CA THR A 370 28.45 -8.98 11.82
C THR A 370 28.93 -9.98 12.86
N LEU A 371 28.02 -10.40 13.76
CA LEU A 371 28.24 -11.52 14.67
C LEU A 371 27.60 -12.78 14.09
N GLU A 372 28.40 -13.81 13.82
CA GLU A 372 27.94 -15.06 13.22
C GLU A 372 28.23 -16.24 14.13
N GLU A 373 27.23 -17.10 14.33
CA GLU A 373 27.39 -18.38 15.00
C GLU A 373 28.16 -19.38 14.11
N THR A 374 29.18 -20.00 14.68
CA THR A 374 30.06 -20.98 14.03
C THR A 374 30.11 -22.26 14.87
N SER A 375 30.62 -23.34 14.30
CA SER A 375 30.74 -24.64 15.00
C SER A 375 31.57 -24.58 16.31
N SER A 376 32.41 -23.57 16.49
CA SER A 376 33.28 -23.38 17.67
C SER A 376 32.88 -22.21 18.58
N GLY A 377 31.71 -21.57 18.36
CA GLY A 377 31.25 -20.41 19.13
C GLY A 377 30.82 -19.25 18.22
N PHE A 378 31.10 -18.01 18.60
CA PHE A 378 30.71 -16.83 17.81
C PHE A 378 31.91 -16.12 17.19
N LYS A 379 31.77 -15.70 15.94
CA LYS A 379 32.77 -14.94 15.20
C LYS A 379 32.24 -13.54 14.92
N LEU A 380 32.94 -12.54 15.44
CA LEU A 380 32.66 -11.13 15.15
C LEU A 380 33.53 -10.64 14.00
N THR A 381 32.90 -10.11 12.96
CA THR A 381 33.55 -9.56 11.77
C THR A 381 33.11 -8.11 11.53
N GLU A 382 33.96 -7.34 10.86
CA GLU A 382 33.72 -5.93 10.55
C GLU A 382 33.96 -5.70 9.06
N THR A 383 32.90 -5.32 8.35
CA THR A 383 32.94 -5.02 6.91
C THR A 383 32.95 -3.51 6.72
N LYS A 384 33.92 -3.00 5.95
CA LYS A 384 34.07 -1.56 5.64
C LYS A 384 34.17 -1.37 4.15
N THR A 385 33.25 -0.60 3.58
CA THR A 385 33.29 -0.21 2.16
C THR A 385 34.01 1.12 1.98
N THR A 386 34.01 1.98 3.01
CA THR A 386 34.66 3.30 3.01
C THR A 386 35.26 3.65 4.37
N GLN A 387 36.24 4.56 4.37
CA GLN A 387 36.84 5.13 5.58
C GLN A 387 35.99 6.26 6.18
N LYS A 388 34.98 6.77 5.46
CA LYS A 388 34.07 7.81 5.94
C LYS A 388 33.07 7.20 6.93
N HIS A 389 32.79 7.88 8.04
CA HIS A 389 31.78 7.42 9.00
C HIS A 389 30.38 7.32 8.37
N THR A 390 29.54 6.41 8.88
CA THR A 390 28.17 6.16 8.37
C THR A 390 27.36 7.47 8.25
N CYS A 391 27.39 8.32 9.28
CA CYS A 391 26.72 9.63 9.24
C CYS A 391 27.33 10.58 8.19
N THR A 392 28.64 10.54 7.96
CA THR A 392 29.30 11.36 6.91
C THR A 392 28.79 10.99 5.53
N VAL A 393 28.68 9.70 5.22
CA VAL A 393 28.15 9.22 3.93
C VAL A 393 26.69 9.63 3.75
N LEU A 394 25.90 9.52 4.83
CA LEU A 394 24.47 9.87 4.82
C LEU A 394 24.20 11.34 4.43
N ILE A 395 25.08 12.26 4.82
CA ILE A 395 24.90 13.71 4.64
C ILE A 395 25.81 14.35 3.59
N GLU A 396 26.70 13.57 2.97
CA GLU A 396 27.63 14.09 1.94
C GLU A 396 26.88 14.55 0.69
N GLY A 397 25.84 13.79 0.31
CA GLY A 397 25.03 14.03 -0.87
C GLY A 397 25.68 13.59 -2.18
N GLU A 398 25.00 13.89 -3.28
CA GLU A 398 25.30 13.36 -4.61
C GLU A 398 25.41 14.51 -5.63
N GLU A 399 26.11 14.26 -6.75
CA GLU A 399 26.24 15.20 -7.86
C GLU A 399 26.75 16.61 -7.46
N GLY A 400 27.59 16.69 -6.42
CA GLY A 400 28.13 17.94 -5.91
C GLY A 400 27.15 18.78 -5.07
N ARG A 401 25.96 18.24 -4.75
CA ARG A 401 25.00 18.85 -3.83
C ARG A 401 25.06 18.17 -2.46
N SER A 402 25.29 18.97 -1.42
CA SER A 402 25.28 18.49 -0.04
C SER A 402 23.89 18.02 0.38
N SER A 403 23.83 16.89 1.08
CA SER A 403 22.60 16.39 1.70
C SER A 403 22.57 16.62 3.21
N CYS A 404 23.52 17.40 3.74
CA CYS A 404 23.50 17.88 5.11
C CYS A 404 22.22 18.70 5.34
N PRO A 405 21.40 18.36 6.33
CA PRO A 405 20.28 19.19 6.73
C PRO A 405 20.76 20.58 7.16
N GLU A 406 19.89 21.55 7.00
CA GLU A 406 20.13 22.94 7.38
C GLU A 406 18.96 23.45 8.23
N HIS A 407 19.23 24.29 9.22
CA HIS A 407 18.18 25.00 9.95
C HIS A 407 18.03 26.46 9.49
N ARG A 408 19.04 27.07 8.87
CA ARG A 408 19.07 28.46 8.37
C ARG A 408 18.66 29.48 9.41
N LEU A 409 19.15 29.30 10.65
CA LEU A 409 18.71 30.03 11.85
C LEU A 409 17.18 30.00 12.11
N SER A 410 16.45 29.15 11.40
CA SER A 410 15.01 28.96 11.57
C SER A 410 14.72 28.06 12.76
N HIS A 411 13.70 28.45 13.50
CA HIS A 411 13.24 27.75 14.71
C HIS A 411 12.03 26.84 14.43
N ASN A 412 11.37 27.04 13.28
CA ASN A 412 10.06 26.48 12.97
C ASN A 412 10.02 25.46 11.82
N ARG A 413 11.19 25.11 11.27
CA ARG A 413 11.36 24.15 10.18
C ARG A 413 12.82 23.69 10.05
N VAL A 414 13.03 22.63 9.28
CA VAL A 414 14.34 22.11 8.87
C VAL A 414 14.36 21.98 7.35
N TYR A 415 15.48 22.31 6.71
CA TYR A 415 15.70 22.16 5.27
C TYR A 415 16.45 20.85 5.00
N LEU A 416 15.87 19.99 4.16
CA LEU A 416 16.45 18.72 3.77
C LEU A 416 16.96 18.83 2.33
N ASN A 417 18.21 19.28 2.20
CA ASN A 417 18.81 19.61 0.90
C ASN A 417 18.86 18.43 -0.07
N GLY A 418 19.20 17.23 0.39
CA GLY A 418 19.25 16.03 -0.46
C GLY A 418 17.89 15.57 -0.99
N LYS A 419 16.80 16.08 -0.41
CA LYS A 419 15.42 15.85 -0.88
C LYS A 419 14.83 17.06 -1.60
N GLY A 420 15.47 18.22 -1.50
CA GLY A 420 14.89 19.49 -1.94
C GLY A 420 13.58 19.85 -1.24
N LYS A 421 13.40 19.45 0.04
CA LYS A 421 12.16 19.69 0.81
C LYS A 421 12.42 20.48 2.09
N GLU A 422 11.44 21.29 2.50
CA GLU A 422 11.33 21.87 3.85
C GLU A 422 10.44 20.97 4.73
N CYS A 423 10.86 20.75 5.97
CA CYS A 423 10.17 19.94 6.97
C CYS A 423 9.60 20.82 8.09
N GLY A 424 8.29 20.77 8.28
CA GLY A 424 7.60 21.33 9.45
C GLY A 424 7.28 20.24 10.46
N VAL A 425 7.28 20.58 11.75
CA VAL A 425 6.98 19.64 12.84
C VAL A 425 5.72 20.06 13.56
N LEU A 426 4.78 19.13 13.73
CA LEU A 426 3.62 19.29 14.59
C LEU A 426 3.71 18.31 15.76
N THR A 427 3.13 18.69 16.90
CA THR A 427 3.11 17.85 18.12
C THR A 427 1.71 17.84 18.72
N MET A 428 1.29 16.69 19.26
CA MET A 428 0.03 16.60 19.99
C MET A 428 0.24 17.04 21.44
N TYR A 429 -0.40 18.14 21.83
CA TYR A 429 -0.35 18.70 23.17
C TYR A 429 -1.44 18.16 24.09
N GLU A 430 -2.63 17.91 23.53
CA GLU A 430 -3.74 17.34 24.28
C GLU A 430 -4.30 16.16 23.51
N SER A 431 -4.51 15.05 24.22
CA SER A 431 -5.17 13.87 23.69
C SER A 431 -6.63 14.17 23.31
N PRO A 432 -7.24 13.38 22.41
CA PRO A 432 -8.68 13.45 22.20
C PRO A 432 -9.44 13.16 23.50
N THR A 433 -10.70 13.56 23.56
CA THR A 433 -11.62 13.25 24.68
C THR A 433 -12.04 11.78 24.70
N GLY A 434 -12.05 11.14 23.53
CA GLY A 434 -12.48 9.77 23.34
C GLY A 434 -12.84 9.47 21.89
N TRP A 435 -13.32 8.26 21.65
CA TRP A 435 -13.78 7.78 20.35
C TRP A 435 -15.19 7.23 20.48
N ILE A 436 -15.99 7.36 19.41
CA ILE A 436 -17.38 6.90 19.38
C ILE A 436 -17.46 5.39 19.65
N ASN A 437 -16.50 4.63 19.13
CA ASN A 437 -16.40 3.19 19.32
C ASN A 437 -14.97 2.66 19.06
N THR A 438 -14.73 1.38 19.34
CA THR A 438 -13.43 0.71 19.15
C THR A 438 -12.97 0.73 17.70
N ARG A 439 -13.90 0.58 16.74
CA ARG A 439 -13.57 0.66 15.32
C ARG A 439 -12.99 2.02 14.92
N GLN A 440 -13.60 3.11 15.41
CA GLN A 440 -13.11 4.46 15.15
C GLN A 440 -11.78 4.68 15.86
N GLN A 441 -11.62 4.17 17.08
CA GLN A 441 -10.36 4.23 17.82
C GLN A 441 -9.20 3.68 16.98
N LEU A 442 -9.31 2.45 16.45
CA LEU A 442 -8.24 1.82 15.65
C LEU A 442 -7.92 2.57 14.35
N LYS A 443 -8.85 3.34 13.80
CA LYS A 443 -8.71 4.01 12.50
C LYS A 443 -8.43 5.51 12.60
N TRP A 444 -8.46 6.11 13.79
CA TRP A 444 -8.51 7.55 13.94
C TRP A 444 -7.34 8.29 13.28
N ILE A 445 -6.09 7.86 13.53
CA ILE A 445 -4.91 8.44 12.87
C ILE A 445 -4.95 8.22 11.35
N TRP A 446 -5.36 7.03 10.91
CA TRP A 446 -5.52 6.72 9.49
C TRP A 446 -6.53 7.64 8.82
N GLU A 447 -7.69 7.93 9.43
CA GLU A 447 -8.71 8.80 8.83
C GLU A 447 -8.19 10.21 8.57
N VAL A 448 -7.38 10.75 9.49
CA VAL A 448 -6.75 12.06 9.30
C VAL A 448 -5.65 11.98 8.25
N MET A 449 -4.69 11.06 8.41
CA MET A 449 -3.53 10.92 7.51
C MET A 449 -3.91 10.52 6.08
N SER A 450 -5.04 9.85 5.88
CA SER A 450 -5.54 9.42 4.57
C SER A 450 -6.46 10.43 3.89
N SER A 451 -6.61 11.63 4.47
CA SER A 451 -7.37 12.73 3.86
C SER A 451 -6.69 13.20 2.57
N SER A 452 -7.47 13.62 1.58
CA SER A 452 -6.97 13.95 0.23
C SER A 452 -5.99 15.13 0.17
N TYR A 453 -5.99 16.00 1.18
CA TYR A 453 -5.04 17.13 1.29
C TYR A 453 -3.74 16.75 1.99
N VAL A 454 -3.67 15.57 2.62
CA VAL A 454 -2.45 15.07 3.29
C VAL A 454 -1.62 14.29 2.28
N HIS A 455 -0.42 14.77 2.05
CA HIS A 455 0.61 14.08 1.27
C HIS A 455 1.99 14.41 1.83
N ASP A 456 2.99 13.58 1.52
CA ASP A 456 4.37 13.75 1.98
C ASP A 456 4.44 14.09 3.49
N THR A 457 3.83 13.22 4.30
CA THR A 457 3.64 13.44 5.74
C THR A 457 3.89 12.14 6.51
N GLU A 458 4.52 12.26 7.67
CA GLU A 458 4.82 11.13 8.55
C GLU A 458 4.18 11.33 9.92
N ALA A 459 3.62 10.27 10.49
CA ALA A 459 3.18 10.19 11.88
C ALA A 459 4.21 9.38 12.68
N TRP A 460 4.72 9.97 13.75
CA TRP A 460 5.73 9.42 14.65
C TRP A 460 5.15 9.33 16.06
N ILE A 461 4.94 8.11 16.53
CA ILE A 461 4.35 7.83 17.85
C ILE A 461 5.33 6.97 18.66
N GLU A 462 5.99 7.58 19.64
CA GLU A 462 6.92 6.93 20.58
C GLU A 462 6.19 6.60 21.88
N ILE A 463 6.35 5.37 22.37
CA ILE A 463 5.71 4.86 23.58
C ILE A 463 6.79 4.29 24.51
N SER A 464 6.67 4.63 25.79
CA SER A 464 7.47 4.07 26.88
C SER A 464 6.61 3.84 28.12
N ALA A 465 6.99 2.90 28.98
CA ALA A 465 6.31 2.68 30.25
C ALA A 465 6.38 3.94 31.15
N GLY A 466 5.24 4.31 31.74
CA GLY A 466 5.15 5.36 32.76
C GLY A 466 5.42 4.80 34.16
N ASN A 467 5.80 5.67 35.10
CA ASN A 467 5.98 5.27 36.49
C ASN A 467 4.63 5.19 37.22
N ASN A 468 4.05 3.98 37.27
CA ASN A 468 2.75 3.72 37.92
C ASN A 468 2.70 4.15 39.39
N PHE A 469 3.81 4.11 40.12
CA PHE A 469 3.84 4.52 41.53
C PHE A 469 3.59 6.04 41.66
N ILE A 470 4.33 6.84 40.89
CA ILE A 470 4.19 8.30 40.89
C ILE A 470 2.79 8.71 40.42
N ILE A 471 2.26 8.02 39.40
CA ILE A 471 0.94 8.33 38.85
C ILE A 471 -0.16 7.98 39.85
N ASN A 472 -0.11 6.83 40.52
CA ASN A 472 -1.06 6.47 41.56
C ASN A 472 -1.05 7.44 42.74
N ASP A 473 0.14 7.87 43.20
CA ASP A 473 0.26 8.89 44.25
C ASP A 473 -0.36 10.23 43.82
N ASN A 474 -0.08 10.68 42.60
CA ASN A 474 -0.68 11.90 42.05
C ASN A 474 -2.21 11.83 41.96
N LEU A 475 -2.76 10.71 41.49
CA LEU A 475 -4.21 10.48 41.43
C LEU A 475 -4.84 10.49 42.82
N ALA A 476 -4.19 9.86 43.81
CA ALA A 476 -4.68 9.83 45.19
C ALA A 476 -4.67 11.24 45.82
N ARG A 477 -3.63 12.03 45.56
CA ARG A 477 -3.54 13.43 45.99
C ARG A 477 -4.60 14.29 45.32
N GLN A 478 -4.82 14.14 44.02
CA GLN A 478 -5.87 14.88 43.30
C GLN A 478 -7.27 14.53 43.79
N ALA A 479 -7.59 13.25 44.02
CA ALA A 479 -8.87 12.85 44.57
C ALA A 479 -9.12 13.49 45.95
N LYS A 480 -8.10 13.53 46.82
CA LYS A 480 -8.16 14.23 48.13
C LYS A 480 -8.38 15.74 47.96
N GLN A 481 -7.68 16.38 47.03
CA GLN A 481 -7.81 17.81 46.76
C GLN A 481 -9.19 18.18 46.21
N SER A 482 -9.70 17.42 45.25
CA SER A 482 -11.05 17.61 44.69
C SER A 482 -12.13 17.43 45.74
N LYS A 483 -11.99 16.42 46.63
CA LYS A 483 -12.89 16.23 47.76
C LYS A 483 -12.87 17.42 48.72
N ALA A 484 -11.68 17.94 49.05
CA ALA A 484 -11.54 19.12 49.92
C ALA A 484 -12.11 20.39 49.26
N ALA A 485 -11.91 20.57 47.96
CA ALA A 485 -12.46 21.70 47.20
C ALA A 485 -14.00 21.65 47.14
N SER A 486 -14.58 20.50 46.83
CA SER A 486 -16.03 20.27 46.83
C SER A 486 -16.63 20.53 48.23
N THR A 487 -16.02 19.96 49.29
CA THR A 487 -16.46 20.20 50.68
C THR A 487 -16.42 21.69 51.03
N ARG A 488 -15.36 22.40 50.63
CA ARG A 488 -15.18 23.85 50.89
C ARG A 488 -16.19 24.70 50.11
N ALA A 489 -16.55 24.34 48.89
CA ALA A 489 -17.57 25.05 48.10
C ALA A 489 -18.95 24.94 48.78
N ILE A 490 -19.28 23.76 49.32
CA ILE A 490 -20.48 23.53 50.12
C ILE A 490 -20.45 24.36 51.41
N THR A 491 -19.33 24.38 52.14
CA THR A 491 -19.23 25.14 53.41
C THR A 491 -19.26 26.66 53.21
N LYS A 492 -18.80 27.16 52.05
CA LYS A 492 -18.81 28.60 51.71
C LYS A 492 -20.11 29.08 51.05
N GLY A 493 -21.12 28.21 50.91
CA GLY A 493 -22.40 28.57 50.28
C GLY A 493 -22.33 28.84 48.77
N GLN A 494 -21.26 28.39 48.09
CA GLN A 494 -21.05 28.62 46.65
C GLN A 494 -21.73 27.58 45.74
N GLY A 495 -22.51 26.65 46.32
CA GLY A 495 -23.18 25.57 45.58
C GLY A 495 -22.27 24.37 45.29
N ARG A 496 -22.75 23.41 44.47
CA ARG A 496 -21.98 22.23 44.04
C ARG A 496 -20.98 22.62 42.96
N ASP A 497 -19.70 22.36 43.20
CA ASP A 497 -18.64 22.44 42.19
C ASP A 497 -18.63 21.18 41.33
N ILE A 498 -19.40 21.21 40.23
CA ILE A 498 -19.52 20.12 39.26
C ILE A 498 -18.14 19.73 38.69
N GLY A 499 -17.24 20.69 38.51
CA GLY A 499 -15.90 20.44 37.97
C GLY A 499 -15.00 19.65 38.93
N ALA A 500 -15.10 19.92 40.24
CA ALA A 500 -14.41 19.15 41.26
C ALA A 500 -14.98 17.72 41.39
N GLU A 501 -16.32 17.57 41.30
CA GLU A 501 -16.97 16.25 41.30
C GLU A 501 -16.54 15.39 40.10
N ILE A 502 -16.53 15.94 38.88
CA ILE A 502 -16.08 15.23 37.67
C ILE A 502 -14.61 14.81 37.79
N LYS A 503 -13.72 15.70 38.27
CA LYS A 503 -12.30 15.36 38.46
C LYS A 503 -12.12 14.24 39.50
N GLN A 504 -12.94 14.24 40.54
CA GLN A 504 -12.91 13.20 41.55
C GLN A 504 -13.36 11.86 40.95
N GLU A 505 -14.44 11.83 40.18
CA GLU A 505 -14.93 10.64 39.47
C GLU A 505 -13.88 10.12 38.47
N GLU A 506 -13.29 11.00 37.65
CA GLU A 506 -12.22 10.65 36.71
C GLU A 506 -10.99 10.09 37.44
N SER A 507 -10.60 10.66 38.59
CA SER A 507 -9.48 10.15 39.39
C SER A 507 -9.74 8.72 39.88
N PHE A 508 -10.96 8.45 40.36
CA PHE A 508 -11.34 7.11 40.79
C PHE A 508 -11.44 6.12 39.64
N ASP A 509 -11.95 6.53 38.48
CA ASP A 509 -11.98 5.67 37.29
C ASP A 509 -10.57 5.31 36.81
N ALA A 510 -9.65 6.28 36.78
CA ALA A 510 -8.23 6.03 36.46
C ALA A 510 -7.60 5.03 37.45
N GLN A 511 -7.78 5.24 38.75
CA GLN A 511 -7.29 4.32 39.78
C GLN A 511 -7.90 2.92 39.63
N ARG A 512 -9.19 2.84 39.30
CA ARG A 512 -9.87 1.56 39.08
C ARG A 512 -9.28 0.81 37.89
N ARG A 513 -8.98 1.50 36.78
CA ARG A 513 -8.34 0.89 35.60
C ARG A 513 -6.94 0.39 35.92
N LEU A 514 -6.14 1.20 36.60
CA LEU A 514 -4.78 0.81 37.03
C LEU A 514 -4.83 -0.38 37.99
N TYR A 515 -5.77 -0.41 38.92
CA TYR A 515 -5.99 -1.55 39.82
C TYR A 515 -6.41 -2.82 39.09
N LYS A 516 -7.17 -2.69 37.99
CA LYS A 516 -7.57 -3.81 37.10
C LYS A 516 -6.44 -4.30 36.17
N GLY A 517 -5.23 -3.75 36.29
CA GLY A 517 -4.07 -4.18 35.51
C GLY A 517 -3.73 -3.32 34.29
N ALA A 518 -4.45 -2.22 34.03
CA ALA A 518 -3.99 -1.24 33.06
C ALA A 518 -2.68 -0.60 33.54
N LYS A 519 -1.80 -0.22 32.60
CA LYS A 519 -0.58 0.54 32.92
C LYS A 519 -0.65 1.92 32.33
N ALA A 520 0.00 2.88 32.98
CA ALA A 520 0.18 4.20 32.41
C ALA A 520 1.38 4.22 31.46
N LEU A 521 1.21 4.85 30.32
CA LEU A 521 2.19 4.92 29.24
C LEU A 521 2.45 6.39 28.91
N HIS A 522 3.72 6.73 28.74
CA HIS A 522 4.09 8.00 28.13
C HIS A 522 4.08 7.85 26.62
N CYS A 523 3.37 8.75 25.94
CA CYS A 523 3.26 8.76 24.51
C CYS A 523 3.65 10.13 23.93
N ALA A 524 4.66 10.12 23.06
CA ALA A 524 5.06 11.29 22.30
C ALA A 524 4.52 11.16 20.87
N VAL A 525 3.77 12.17 20.42
CA VAL A 525 3.17 12.19 19.08
C VAL A 525 3.70 13.39 18.32
N ALA A 526 4.38 13.13 17.22
CA ALA A 526 4.87 14.13 16.29
C ALA A 526 4.41 13.82 14.86
N PHE A 527 4.15 14.86 14.08
CA PHE A 527 3.92 14.75 12.64
C PHE A 527 4.97 15.57 11.89
N LEU A 528 5.62 14.95 10.91
CA LEU A 528 6.59 15.62 10.03
C LEU A 528 5.92 15.86 8.68
N VAL A 529 5.83 17.12 8.28
CA VAL A 529 5.20 17.54 7.01
C VAL A 529 6.28 18.06 6.09
N TYR A 530 6.39 17.49 4.89
CA TYR A 530 7.42 17.86 3.92
C TYR A 530 6.82 18.54 2.70
N ARG A 531 7.30 19.73 2.33
CA ARG A 531 6.87 20.44 1.11
C ARG A 531 8.06 21.04 0.39
N ASN A 532 7.87 21.41 -0.88
CA ASN A 532 8.93 21.99 -1.69
C ASN A 532 9.18 23.47 -1.34
N ASP A 533 8.15 24.16 -0.81
CA ASP A 533 8.24 25.55 -0.43
C ASP A 533 7.60 25.87 0.93
N SER A 534 8.02 27.00 1.50
CA SER A 534 7.56 27.51 2.78
C SER A 534 6.06 27.78 2.86
N LEU A 535 5.44 28.28 1.80
CA LEU A 535 4.05 28.71 1.81
C LEU A 535 3.13 27.49 1.85
N GLU A 536 3.42 26.52 0.97
CA GLU A 536 2.76 25.23 0.95
C GLU A 536 2.95 24.50 2.29
N LEU A 537 4.17 24.51 2.85
CA LEU A 537 4.43 23.93 4.17
C LEU A 537 3.57 24.55 5.27
N ASN A 538 3.45 25.89 5.27
CA ASN A 538 2.65 26.60 6.25
C ASN A 538 1.17 26.22 6.15
N ASN A 539 0.63 26.18 4.93
CA ASN A 539 -0.76 25.82 4.67
C ASN A 539 -1.04 24.36 5.06
N ALA A 540 -0.18 23.43 4.65
CA ALA A 540 -0.31 22.02 4.98
C ALA A 540 -0.28 21.77 6.49
N CYS A 541 0.65 22.40 7.21
CA CYS A 541 0.71 22.32 8.68
C CYS A 541 -0.56 22.85 9.35
N ASN A 542 -1.09 24.00 8.88
CA ASN A 542 -2.29 24.61 9.47
C ASN A 542 -3.54 23.75 9.24
N VAL A 543 -3.69 23.17 8.04
CA VAL A 543 -4.80 22.27 7.74
C VAL A 543 -4.70 21.01 8.61
N LEU A 544 -3.52 20.38 8.66
CA LEU A 544 -3.31 19.17 9.43
C LEU A 544 -3.52 19.40 10.94
N SER A 545 -3.03 20.50 11.51
CA SER A 545 -3.21 20.80 12.94
C SER A 545 -4.67 20.88 13.37
N ASN A 546 -5.54 21.37 12.47
CA ASN A 546 -6.97 21.55 12.73
C ASN A 546 -7.81 20.29 12.43
N SER A 547 -7.19 19.20 11.97
CA SER A 547 -7.90 18.01 11.50
C SER A 547 -8.17 16.97 12.59
N PHE A 548 -7.64 17.16 13.81
CA PHE A 548 -7.70 16.16 14.90
C PHE A 548 -8.86 16.38 15.89
N GLY A 549 -9.91 17.12 15.52
CA GLY A 549 -11.13 17.26 16.32
C GLY A 549 -10.87 17.81 17.73
N THR A 550 -11.14 17.02 18.77
CA THR A 550 -10.97 17.43 20.18
C THR A 550 -9.53 17.31 20.70
N ALA A 551 -8.63 16.70 19.93
CA ALA A 551 -7.21 16.70 20.26
C ALA A 551 -6.55 18.00 19.81
N LYS A 552 -5.61 18.51 20.60
CA LYS A 552 -4.91 19.75 20.30
C LYS A 552 -3.56 19.42 19.68
N VAL A 553 -3.46 19.56 18.36
CA VAL A 553 -2.21 19.43 17.62
C VAL A 553 -1.72 20.82 17.25
N ILE A 554 -0.46 21.14 17.53
CA ILE A 554 0.12 22.44 17.24
C ILE A 554 1.42 22.29 16.46
N ARG A 555 1.67 23.24 15.55
CA ARG A 555 2.97 23.36 14.90
C ARG A 555 4.01 23.88 15.88
N GLU A 556 5.14 23.18 15.97
CA GLU A 556 6.31 23.63 16.72
C GLU A 556 6.97 24.81 16.00
N ARG A 557 7.21 25.90 16.73
CA ARG A 557 7.74 27.15 16.17
C ARG A 557 9.12 27.51 16.75
N ASN A 558 9.52 26.88 17.85
CA ASN A 558 10.73 27.27 18.59
C ASN A 558 11.88 26.27 18.42
N ILE A 559 11.57 24.97 18.40
CA ILE A 559 12.59 23.92 18.39
C ILE A 559 12.28 22.79 17.40
N ALA A 560 11.74 23.13 16.23
CA ALA A 560 11.41 22.15 15.20
C ALA A 560 12.62 21.28 14.82
N TRP A 561 13.82 21.86 14.79
CA TRP A 561 15.08 21.15 14.53
C TRP A 561 15.41 20.05 15.56
N ASP A 562 15.14 20.28 16.85
CA ASP A 562 15.45 19.33 17.92
C ASP A 562 14.44 18.18 17.93
N ILE A 563 13.15 18.48 17.71
CA ILE A 563 12.11 17.45 17.64
C ILE A 563 12.30 16.60 16.37
N TRP A 564 12.67 17.21 15.24
CA TRP A 564 13.02 16.47 14.03
C TRP A 564 14.19 15.51 14.27
N LEU A 565 15.26 15.94 14.97
CA LEU A 565 16.37 15.06 15.36
C LEU A 565 15.93 13.92 16.29
N GLN A 566 14.98 14.18 17.20
CA GLN A 566 14.43 13.16 18.11
C GLN A 566 13.63 12.07 17.39
N CYS A 567 13.05 12.38 16.22
CA CYS A 567 12.37 11.38 15.39
C CYS A 567 13.34 10.41 14.70
N LEU A 568 14.64 10.75 14.60
CA LEU A 568 15.60 9.89 13.92
C LEU A 568 16.01 8.69 14.79
N PRO A 569 15.97 7.44 14.30
CA PRO A 569 16.37 6.25 15.07
C PRO A 569 17.89 6.18 15.31
N ILE A 570 18.65 7.14 14.78
CA ILE A 570 20.10 7.30 15.00
C ILE A 570 20.42 8.28 16.14
N THR A 571 19.41 8.76 16.86
CA THR A 571 19.53 9.72 17.96
C THR A 571 19.13 9.09 19.28
N TRP A 572 19.95 9.26 20.33
CA TRP A 572 19.69 8.72 21.67
C TRP A 572 18.52 9.43 22.40
N LYS A 573 18.23 10.69 22.03
CA LYS A 573 17.19 11.51 22.67
C LYS A 573 15.81 10.86 22.51
N TRP A 574 14.98 11.01 23.53
CA TRP A 574 13.58 10.56 23.52
C TRP A 574 12.69 11.67 22.97
N LEU A 575 11.66 11.28 22.23
CA LEU A 575 10.74 12.21 21.58
C LEU A 575 9.91 12.94 22.62
N LEU A 576 9.93 14.28 22.61
CA LEU A 576 9.20 15.16 23.54
C LEU A 576 9.48 14.94 25.04
N HIS A 577 10.47 14.14 25.42
CA HIS A 577 10.78 13.90 26.84
C HIS A 577 11.34 15.15 27.57
N SER A 578 11.66 16.21 26.80
CA SER A 578 12.16 17.51 27.23
C SER A 578 13.63 17.52 27.72
N GLY A 579 14.36 18.56 27.29
CA GLY A 579 15.69 18.92 27.80
C GLY A 579 15.66 19.95 28.95
N SER A 580 14.46 20.28 29.44
CA SER A 580 14.22 21.10 30.63
C SER A 580 13.92 20.18 31.81
N LEU A 581 14.68 20.30 32.89
CA LEU A 581 14.58 19.49 34.12
C LEU A 581 13.19 19.50 34.79
N PHE A 582 12.22 20.25 34.29
CA PHE A 582 11.02 20.62 35.03
C PHE A 582 9.67 20.41 34.31
N SER A 583 9.60 19.85 33.09
CA SER A 583 8.31 19.55 32.44
C SER A 583 8.31 18.35 31.51
N GLU A 584 7.42 17.39 31.75
CA GLU A 584 7.10 16.28 30.83
C GLU A 584 6.15 16.78 29.74
N ARG A 585 6.52 16.68 28.45
CA ARG A 585 5.67 17.11 27.32
C ARG A 585 4.87 15.94 26.71
N ARG A 586 5.23 14.69 27.02
CA ARG A 586 4.53 13.51 26.49
C ARG A 586 3.14 13.39 27.11
N LEU A 587 2.20 12.91 26.31
CA LEU A 587 0.88 12.54 26.80
C LEU A 587 1.01 11.35 27.74
N THR A 588 0.16 11.27 28.75
CA THR A 588 0.05 10.08 29.60
C THR A 588 -1.31 9.43 29.35
N LEU A 589 -1.29 8.23 28.77
CA LEU A 589 -2.47 7.44 28.42
C LEU A 589 -2.42 6.09 29.11
N ASP A 590 -3.57 5.45 29.25
CA ASP A 590 -3.62 4.05 29.68
C ASP A 590 -3.46 3.10 28.48
N THR A 591 -3.22 1.82 28.76
CA THR A 591 -3.05 0.76 27.74
C THR A 591 -4.26 0.60 26.83
N GLU A 592 -5.46 0.96 27.28
CA GLU A 592 -6.70 0.88 26.51
C GLU A 592 -6.80 2.02 25.49
N THR A 593 -6.45 3.24 25.91
CA THR A 593 -6.64 4.46 25.12
C THR A 593 -5.47 4.77 24.19
N VAL A 594 -4.26 4.30 24.51
CA VAL A 594 -3.07 4.47 23.64
C VAL A 594 -3.31 3.90 22.23
N THR A 595 -4.10 2.83 22.13
CA THR A 595 -4.45 2.16 20.87
C THR A 595 -5.04 3.14 19.84
N GLY A 596 -5.77 4.17 20.29
CA GLY A 596 -6.43 5.11 19.39
C GLY A 596 -5.53 6.15 18.76
N ILE A 597 -4.29 6.30 19.23
CA ILE A 597 -3.31 7.23 18.67
C ILE A 597 -2.18 6.53 17.91
N LEU A 598 -2.22 5.21 17.81
CA LEU A 598 -1.23 4.43 17.08
C LEU A 598 -1.45 4.54 15.57
N PRO A 599 -0.38 4.63 14.76
CA PRO A 599 -0.52 4.79 13.32
C PRO A 599 -0.55 3.43 12.61
N LEU A 600 -1.28 2.45 13.16
CA LEU A 600 -1.17 1.05 12.72
C LEU A 600 -2.07 0.69 11.53
N THR A 601 -3.03 1.53 11.17
CA THR A 601 -4.01 1.19 10.13
C THR A 601 -3.60 1.71 8.76
N VAL A 602 -3.44 0.82 7.78
CA VAL A 602 -3.23 1.13 6.36
C VAL A 602 -3.88 0.01 5.51
N PRO A 603 -4.49 0.30 4.34
CA PRO A 603 -4.97 -0.74 3.42
C PRO A 603 -3.86 -1.75 3.09
N LYS A 604 -4.12 -3.05 3.24
CA LYS A 604 -3.13 -4.10 2.96
C LYS A 604 -2.92 -4.23 1.45
N ASP A 605 -1.73 -4.66 1.03
CA ASP A 605 -1.47 -4.96 -0.38
C ASP A 605 -2.24 -6.21 -0.81
N ILE A 606 -2.59 -6.28 -2.09
CA ILE A 606 -3.26 -7.44 -2.69
C ILE A 606 -2.22 -8.26 -3.44
N ASP A 607 -1.71 -7.73 -4.55
CA ASP A 607 -0.62 -8.32 -5.33
C ASP A 607 0.55 -7.33 -5.46
N LYS A 608 1.72 -7.82 -5.90
CA LYS A 608 2.93 -7.01 -6.04
C LYS A 608 3.00 -6.20 -7.34
N ARG A 609 2.24 -6.60 -8.36
CA ARG A 609 2.28 -6.07 -9.73
C ARG A 609 0.94 -6.26 -10.43
N GLY A 610 0.81 -5.70 -11.63
CA GLY A 610 -0.34 -5.85 -12.51
C GLY A 610 -1.11 -4.55 -12.72
N VAL A 611 -2.43 -4.64 -12.81
CA VAL A 611 -3.28 -3.45 -13.02
C VAL A 611 -3.37 -2.66 -11.71
N GLU A 612 -2.93 -1.40 -11.75
CA GLU A 612 -2.92 -0.50 -10.60
C GLU A 612 -4.29 0.15 -10.36
N PHE A 613 -4.75 0.07 -9.12
CA PHE A 613 -5.84 0.86 -8.54
C PHE A 613 -5.26 1.76 -7.46
N VAL A 614 -5.98 2.83 -7.11
CA VAL A 614 -5.58 3.77 -6.05
C VAL A 614 -6.67 3.80 -4.99
N THR A 615 -6.35 3.63 -3.71
CA THR A 615 -7.36 3.63 -2.63
C THR A 615 -8.12 4.96 -2.56
N ASP A 616 -9.41 4.91 -2.20
CA ASP A 616 -10.28 6.10 -2.16
C ASP A 616 -9.79 7.17 -1.17
N ARG A 617 -9.22 6.72 -0.05
CA ARG A 617 -8.50 7.50 0.95
C ARG A 617 -7.02 7.12 0.96
N GLY A 618 -6.16 8.11 1.16
CA GLY A 618 -4.71 7.95 1.30
C GLY A 618 -3.95 7.75 -0.01
N GLY A 619 -4.64 7.47 -1.13
CA GLY A 619 -3.98 7.38 -2.43
C GLY A 619 -3.02 6.20 -2.58
N LYS A 620 -3.16 5.15 -1.76
CA LYS A 620 -2.27 3.98 -1.77
C LYS A 620 -2.48 3.17 -3.06
N PRO A 621 -1.44 2.81 -3.83
CA PRO A 621 -1.59 1.91 -4.96
C PRO A 621 -1.90 0.49 -4.49
N ILE A 622 -2.81 -0.18 -5.19
CA ILE A 622 -3.22 -1.57 -4.98
C ILE A 622 -3.20 -2.27 -6.34
N PHE A 623 -2.51 -3.40 -6.44
CA PHE A 623 -2.39 -4.11 -7.71
C PHE A 623 -3.23 -5.37 -7.74
N ILE A 624 -3.74 -5.69 -8.93
CA ILE A 624 -4.39 -6.97 -9.24
C ILE A 624 -3.60 -7.66 -10.36
N ASP A 625 -3.10 -8.87 -10.07
CA ASP A 625 -2.40 -9.73 -11.03
C ASP A 625 -3.26 -10.94 -11.41
N LEU A 626 -3.44 -11.13 -12.72
CA LEU A 626 -4.14 -12.32 -13.25
C LEU A 626 -3.20 -13.38 -13.80
N PHE A 627 -1.89 -13.10 -13.93
CA PHE A 627 -1.03 -13.82 -14.87
C PHE A 627 0.22 -14.46 -14.27
N HIS A 628 0.81 -13.91 -13.21
CA HIS A 628 2.19 -14.29 -12.86
C HIS A 628 2.31 -15.20 -11.66
N ASP A 629 1.91 -14.75 -10.47
CA ASP A 629 2.06 -15.54 -9.24
C ASP A 629 1.14 -16.76 -9.27
N GLN A 630 -0.07 -16.55 -9.78
CA GLN A 630 -1.03 -17.59 -10.09
C GLN A 630 -1.96 -17.13 -11.21
N ILE A 631 -2.26 -18.05 -12.14
CA ILE A 631 -3.29 -17.86 -13.15
C ILE A 631 -4.64 -17.71 -12.42
N SER A 632 -5.17 -16.49 -12.45
CA SER A 632 -6.30 -16.07 -11.63
C SER A 632 -7.48 -15.60 -12.48
N ARG A 633 -8.61 -15.40 -11.81
CA ARG A 633 -9.89 -15.04 -12.43
C ARG A 633 -10.54 -13.90 -11.72
N ALA A 634 -11.16 -13.02 -12.48
CA ALA A 634 -11.86 -11.86 -11.96
C ALA A 634 -13.26 -11.75 -12.56
N LEU A 635 -14.20 -11.35 -11.71
CA LEU A 635 -15.52 -10.91 -12.11
C LEU A 635 -15.62 -9.40 -11.89
N ILE A 636 -15.92 -8.64 -12.95
CA ILE A 636 -16.17 -7.21 -12.89
C ILE A 636 -17.68 -6.96 -13.05
N THR A 637 -18.29 -6.36 -12.03
CA THR A 637 -19.73 -6.05 -12.00
C THR A 637 -19.98 -4.55 -11.90
N GLY A 638 -21.04 -4.04 -12.52
CA GLY A 638 -21.48 -2.65 -12.39
C GLY A 638 -22.45 -2.20 -13.49
N GLU A 639 -23.19 -1.12 -13.28
CA GLU A 639 -24.15 -0.58 -14.25
C GLU A 639 -23.49 -0.13 -15.56
N SER A 640 -24.29 0.11 -16.60
CA SER A 640 -23.82 0.80 -17.79
C SER A 640 -23.23 2.16 -17.44
N GLY A 641 -22.14 2.56 -18.09
CA GLY A 641 -21.43 3.81 -17.79
C GLY A 641 -20.53 3.79 -16.55
N SER A 642 -20.51 2.73 -15.74
CA SER A 642 -19.63 2.64 -14.55
C SER A 642 -18.13 2.50 -14.85
N GLY A 643 -17.75 2.25 -16.10
CA GLY A 643 -16.36 2.07 -16.54
C GLY A 643 -15.89 0.61 -16.68
N LYS A 644 -16.79 -0.38 -16.64
CA LYS A 644 -16.45 -1.82 -16.77
C LYS A 644 -15.56 -2.14 -17.97
N SER A 645 -15.97 -1.72 -19.17
CA SER A 645 -15.24 -2.03 -20.39
C SER A 645 -13.90 -1.31 -20.44
N VAL A 646 -13.79 -0.11 -19.84
CA VAL A 646 -12.51 0.61 -19.67
C VAL A 646 -11.56 -0.21 -18.80
N LEU A 647 -12.04 -0.70 -17.68
CA LEU A 647 -11.23 -1.53 -16.79
C LEU A 647 -10.88 -2.88 -17.42
N GLY A 648 -11.83 -3.53 -18.08
CA GLY A 648 -11.61 -4.79 -18.80
C GLY A 648 -10.57 -4.65 -19.90
N TRP A 649 -10.61 -3.55 -20.67
CA TRP A 649 -9.57 -3.25 -21.66
C TRP A 649 -8.21 -3.01 -21.03
N ARG A 650 -8.13 -2.41 -19.83
CA ARG A 650 -6.83 -2.26 -19.15
C ARG A 650 -6.19 -3.60 -18.78
N PHE A 651 -6.97 -4.59 -18.37
CA PHE A 651 -6.46 -5.96 -18.16
C PHE A 651 -6.01 -6.61 -19.48
N ALA A 652 -6.69 -6.34 -20.60
CA ALA A 652 -6.22 -6.77 -21.92
C ALA A 652 -4.89 -6.10 -22.29
N VAL A 653 -4.77 -4.79 -22.08
CA VAL A 653 -3.51 -4.03 -22.30
C VAL A 653 -2.37 -4.58 -21.42
N GLU A 654 -2.65 -4.95 -20.17
CA GLU A 654 -1.66 -5.57 -19.28
C GLU A 654 -1.16 -6.92 -19.83
N ALA A 655 -2.08 -7.77 -20.27
CA ALA A 655 -1.75 -9.05 -20.88
C ALA A 655 -0.86 -8.84 -22.12
N LEU A 656 -1.27 -7.94 -23.02
CA LEU A 656 -0.57 -7.66 -24.27
C LEU A 656 0.81 -7.02 -24.06
N ALA A 657 0.95 -6.17 -23.04
CA ALA A 657 2.25 -5.62 -22.66
C ALA A 657 3.22 -6.72 -22.21
N ASN A 658 2.69 -7.78 -21.59
CA ASN A 658 3.43 -8.98 -21.21
C ASN A 658 3.50 -10.06 -22.31
N ASN A 659 3.11 -9.73 -23.55
CA ASN A 659 3.05 -10.66 -24.69
C ASN A 659 2.14 -11.88 -24.44
N ILE A 660 1.12 -11.72 -23.60
CA ILE A 660 0.07 -12.71 -23.34
C ILE A 660 -1.10 -12.43 -24.30
N PRO A 661 -1.53 -13.40 -25.11
CA PRO A 661 -2.63 -13.22 -26.04
C PRO A 661 -3.97 -13.08 -25.32
N VAL A 662 -4.83 -12.26 -25.89
CA VAL A 662 -6.18 -11.99 -25.38
C VAL A 662 -7.21 -12.52 -26.36
N VAL A 663 -8.13 -13.33 -25.85
CA VAL A 663 -9.30 -13.82 -26.58
C VAL A 663 -10.56 -13.34 -25.89
N GLY A 664 -11.50 -12.82 -26.66
CA GLY A 664 -12.69 -12.16 -26.14
C GLY A 664 -13.97 -12.59 -26.83
N MET A 665 -15.07 -12.46 -26.11
CA MET A 665 -16.42 -12.45 -26.65
C MET A 665 -17.08 -11.12 -26.34
N ASP A 666 -17.69 -10.52 -27.36
CA ASP A 666 -18.47 -9.30 -27.24
C ASP A 666 -19.89 -9.55 -27.79
N ILE A 667 -20.87 -9.48 -26.89
CA ILE A 667 -22.29 -9.62 -27.24
C ILE A 667 -22.87 -8.21 -27.32
N SER A 668 -22.92 -7.67 -28.54
CA SER A 668 -23.50 -6.35 -28.80
C SER A 668 -24.80 -6.46 -29.59
N SER A 669 -25.91 -6.07 -28.96
CA SER A 669 -27.19 -5.85 -29.64
C SER A 669 -27.12 -4.56 -30.48
N GLY A 670 -26.69 -4.66 -31.73
CA GLY A 670 -26.76 -3.56 -32.71
C GLY A 670 -25.46 -3.12 -33.38
N GLY A 671 -24.37 -3.92 -33.33
CA GLY A 671 -23.15 -3.66 -34.10
C GLY A 671 -22.21 -2.56 -33.53
N ASN A 672 -22.60 -1.93 -32.42
CA ASN A 672 -21.77 -0.99 -31.67
C ASN A 672 -21.03 -1.73 -30.54
N SER A 673 -19.77 -2.11 -30.80
CA SER A 673 -18.94 -2.81 -29.80
C SER A 673 -17.92 -1.88 -29.15
N THR A 674 -17.67 -2.10 -27.86
CA THR A 674 -16.77 -1.25 -27.07
C THR A 674 -15.30 -1.48 -27.38
N PHE A 675 -14.89 -2.70 -27.71
CA PHE A 675 -13.47 -3.03 -27.91
C PHE A 675 -12.99 -2.89 -29.36
N LYS A 676 -13.90 -2.94 -30.34
CA LYS A 676 -13.59 -2.94 -31.77
C LYS A 676 -12.54 -1.90 -32.17
N THR A 677 -12.73 -0.63 -31.80
CA THR A 677 -11.78 0.43 -32.20
C THR A 677 -10.38 0.17 -31.63
N ALA A 678 -10.29 -0.17 -30.35
CA ALA A 678 -9.01 -0.37 -29.70
C ALA A 678 -8.26 -1.60 -30.27
N ILE A 679 -9.00 -2.61 -30.72
CA ILE A 679 -8.45 -3.79 -31.40
C ILE A 679 -7.98 -3.43 -32.81
N GLU A 680 -8.75 -2.65 -33.58
CA GLU A 680 -8.38 -2.20 -34.94
C GLU A 680 -7.12 -1.32 -34.96
N LEU A 681 -6.79 -0.64 -33.85
CA LEU A 681 -5.53 0.10 -33.69
C LEU A 681 -4.29 -0.81 -33.75
N LEU A 682 -4.43 -2.10 -33.43
CA LEU A 682 -3.34 -3.07 -33.47
C LEU A 682 -3.04 -3.58 -34.90
N GLY A 683 -3.81 -3.17 -35.90
CA GLY A 683 -3.64 -3.60 -37.29
C GLY A 683 -3.80 -5.12 -37.41
N GLU A 684 -2.85 -5.79 -38.06
CA GLU A 684 -2.89 -7.25 -38.27
C GLU A 684 -2.81 -8.07 -36.98
N GLN A 685 -2.34 -7.48 -35.88
CA GLN A 685 -2.19 -8.13 -34.57
C GLN A 685 -3.48 -8.09 -33.73
N GLY A 686 -4.47 -7.29 -34.14
CA GLY A 686 -5.77 -7.21 -33.47
C GLY A 686 -6.87 -7.59 -34.43
N ALA A 687 -7.76 -8.46 -33.98
CA ALA A 687 -8.78 -9.00 -34.84
C ALA A 687 -10.15 -9.01 -34.17
N TYR A 688 -11.08 -8.23 -34.73
CA TYR A 688 -12.46 -8.15 -34.30
C TYR A 688 -13.34 -8.83 -35.35
N TYR A 689 -13.82 -10.04 -35.06
CA TYR A 689 -14.49 -10.89 -36.03
C TYR A 689 -15.98 -11.03 -35.74
N ASP A 690 -16.80 -10.64 -36.70
CA ASP A 690 -18.22 -10.99 -36.70
C ASP A 690 -18.40 -12.41 -37.26
N ILE A 691 -18.84 -13.32 -36.40
CA ILE A 691 -19.05 -14.73 -36.75
C ILE A 691 -20.15 -14.88 -37.81
N SER A 692 -21.08 -13.93 -37.93
CA SER A 692 -22.15 -13.97 -38.94
C SER A 692 -21.66 -13.71 -40.37
N ALA A 693 -20.47 -13.11 -40.52
CA ALA A 693 -19.87 -12.72 -41.79
C ALA A 693 -18.69 -13.60 -42.23
N GLY A 694 -18.04 -14.31 -41.29
CA GLY A 694 -16.91 -15.21 -41.55
C GLY A 694 -17.21 -16.69 -41.32
N SER A 695 -16.18 -17.55 -41.43
CA SER A 695 -16.25 -18.95 -40.99
C SER A 695 -15.24 -19.26 -39.89
N SER A 696 -15.64 -20.13 -38.96
CA SER A 696 -14.85 -20.63 -37.84
C SER A 696 -15.02 -22.14 -37.79
N ASN A 697 -14.00 -22.88 -38.21
CA ASN A 697 -14.07 -24.34 -38.21
C ASN A 697 -14.20 -24.87 -36.77
N LEU A 698 -15.32 -25.52 -36.47
CA LEU A 698 -15.63 -26.04 -35.13
C LEU A 698 -14.62 -27.12 -34.69
N VAL A 699 -14.17 -27.97 -35.62
CA VAL A 699 -13.28 -29.11 -35.34
C VAL A 699 -11.82 -28.79 -35.65
N GLU A 700 -11.43 -27.53 -35.72
CA GLU A 700 -10.03 -27.12 -35.85
C GLU A 700 -9.29 -27.28 -34.51
N PRO A 701 -8.20 -28.05 -34.45
CA PRO A 701 -7.42 -28.22 -33.23
C PRO A 701 -6.53 -26.99 -32.94
N PRO A 702 -6.11 -26.80 -31.68
CA PRO A 702 -5.09 -25.80 -31.34
C PRO A 702 -3.75 -26.17 -31.97
N ASP A 703 -2.96 -25.16 -32.32
CA ASP A 703 -1.57 -25.39 -32.73
C ASP A 703 -0.70 -25.58 -31.50
N LEU A 704 -0.36 -26.84 -31.23
CA LEU A 704 0.41 -27.22 -30.04
C LEU A 704 1.89 -27.51 -30.34
N ARG A 705 2.38 -27.20 -31.55
CA ARG A 705 3.76 -27.52 -31.97
C ARG A 705 4.84 -26.87 -31.09
N LYS A 706 4.50 -25.79 -30.39
CA LYS A 706 5.38 -25.03 -29.50
C LYS A 706 5.60 -25.69 -28.12
N PHE A 707 4.84 -26.74 -27.79
CA PHE A 707 4.88 -27.41 -26.49
C PHE A 707 5.61 -28.75 -26.55
N ASP A 708 6.09 -29.21 -25.40
CA ASP A 708 6.65 -30.56 -25.26
C ASP A 708 5.58 -31.65 -25.42
N LYS A 709 5.99 -32.93 -25.46
CA LYS A 709 5.04 -34.03 -25.70
C LYS A 709 3.98 -34.17 -24.59
N PRO A 710 4.33 -34.15 -23.28
CA PRO A 710 3.34 -34.25 -22.21
C PRO A 710 2.32 -33.12 -22.22
N GLU A 711 2.76 -31.87 -22.43
CA GLU A 711 1.86 -30.71 -22.47
C GLU A 711 0.99 -30.70 -23.73
N ARG A 712 1.52 -31.18 -24.87
CA ARG A 712 0.75 -31.40 -26.11
C ARG A 712 -0.39 -32.39 -25.88
N GLU A 713 -0.10 -33.55 -25.28
CA GLU A 713 -1.10 -34.59 -25.01
C GLU A 713 -2.20 -34.06 -24.09
N ARG A 714 -1.82 -33.40 -23.00
CA ARG A 714 -2.74 -32.81 -22.03
C ARG A 714 -3.65 -31.73 -22.65
N ARG A 715 -3.08 -30.77 -23.38
CA ARG A 715 -3.85 -29.68 -24.03
C ARG A 715 -4.75 -30.22 -25.14
N MET A 716 -4.29 -31.23 -25.85
CA MET A 716 -5.10 -31.92 -26.86
C MET A 716 -6.27 -32.66 -26.21
N GLU A 717 -6.08 -33.34 -25.08
CA GLU A 717 -7.18 -33.91 -24.30
C GLU A 717 -8.19 -32.85 -23.84
N SER A 718 -7.72 -31.73 -23.28
CA SER A 718 -8.60 -30.62 -22.90
C SER A 718 -9.44 -30.17 -24.10
N TRP A 719 -8.82 -29.94 -25.26
CA TRP A 719 -9.54 -29.55 -26.49
C TRP A 719 -10.55 -30.61 -26.94
N LYS A 720 -10.17 -31.90 -26.97
CA LYS A 720 -11.07 -33.01 -27.34
C LYS A 720 -12.33 -33.02 -26.47
N GLU A 721 -12.17 -32.85 -25.17
CA GLU A 721 -13.28 -32.83 -24.23
C GLU A 721 -14.21 -31.62 -24.47
N PHE A 722 -13.64 -30.44 -24.76
CA PHE A 722 -14.44 -29.26 -25.15
C PHE A 722 -15.24 -29.50 -26.44
N ILE A 723 -14.62 -30.06 -27.49
CA ILE A 723 -15.31 -30.37 -28.75
C ILE A 723 -16.41 -31.40 -28.55
N ARG A 724 -16.16 -32.46 -27.76
CA ARG A 724 -17.17 -33.47 -27.42
C ARG A 724 -18.39 -32.81 -26.80
N LYS A 725 -18.20 -31.97 -25.79
CA LYS A 725 -19.30 -31.25 -25.10
C LYS A 725 -20.04 -30.31 -26.04
N ALA A 726 -19.32 -29.54 -26.85
CA ALA A 726 -19.93 -28.70 -27.88
C ALA A 726 -20.80 -29.52 -28.85
N MET A 727 -20.29 -30.67 -29.32
CA MET A 727 -21.02 -31.56 -30.22
C MET A 727 -22.24 -32.21 -29.57
N VAL A 728 -22.16 -32.61 -28.30
CA VAL A 728 -23.30 -33.13 -27.54
C VAL A 728 -24.38 -32.05 -27.37
N ALA A 729 -23.98 -30.83 -27.02
CA ALA A 729 -24.90 -29.69 -26.91
C ALA A 729 -25.61 -29.39 -28.25
N ILE A 730 -24.86 -29.45 -29.36
CA ILE A 730 -25.41 -29.29 -30.71
C ILE A 730 -26.37 -30.44 -31.06
N ALA A 731 -26.00 -31.69 -30.79
CA ALA A 731 -26.77 -32.88 -31.16
C ALA A 731 -28.07 -33.03 -30.35
N LEU A 732 -28.08 -32.61 -29.08
CA LEU A 732 -29.28 -32.68 -28.25
C LEU A 732 -30.22 -31.49 -28.47
N GLY A 733 -29.71 -30.29 -28.74
CA GLY A 733 -30.55 -29.11 -28.95
C GLY A 733 -31.49 -28.86 -27.77
N LYS A 734 -32.81 -28.96 -27.99
CA LYS A 734 -33.85 -28.82 -26.95
C LYS A 734 -34.38 -30.17 -26.42
N VAL A 735 -33.77 -31.30 -26.80
CA VAL A 735 -34.24 -32.63 -26.41
C VAL A 735 -33.83 -32.94 -24.98
N HIS A 736 -34.82 -33.16 -24.11
CA HIS A 736 -34.61 -33.52 -22.70
C HIS A 736 -34.90 -35.01 -22.49
N ASN A 737 -33.95 -35.87 -22.88
CA ASN A 737 -34.00 -37.31 -22.60
C ASN A 737 -32.65 -37.79 -22.07
N PRO A 738 -32.54 -38.13 -20.77
CA PRO A 738 -31.27 -38.52 -20.14
C PRO A 738 -30.60 -39.76 -20.78
N HIS A 739 -31.39 -40.79 -21.13
CA HIS A 739 -30.86 -42.01 -21.74
C HIS A 739 -30.33 -41.77 -23.15
N LEU A 740 -31.06 -40.98 -23.94
CA LEU A 740 -30.62 -40.56 -25.26
C LEU A 740 -29.38 -39.66 -25.17
N ALA A 741 -29.34 -38.73 -24.21
CA ALA A 741 -28.19 -37.85 -23.98
C ALA A 741 -26.92 -38.62 -23.65
N GLN A 742 -27.01 -39.61 -22.75
CA GLN A 742 -25.89 -40.48 -22.42
C GLN A 742 -25.41 -41.28 -23.63
N ARG A 743 -26.33 -41.76 -24.48
CA ARG A 743 -25.96 -42.50 -25.68
C ARG A 743 -25.36 -41.64 -26.77
N VAL A 744 -25.92 -40.45 -26.99
CA VAL A 744 -25.37 -39.43 -27.90
C VAL A 744 -23.94 -39.09 -27.48
N ASP A 745 -23.70 -38.84 -26.20
CA ASP A 745 -22.36 -38.56 -25.68
C ASP A 745 -21.37 -39.71 -25.91
N ALA A 746 -21.78 -40.96 -25.65
CA ALA A 746 -20.94 -42.14 -25.93
C ALA A 746 -20.60 -42.30 -27.41
N ILE A 747 -21.58 -42.05 -28.31
CA ILE A 747 -21.36 -42.10 -29.76
C ILE A 747 -20.45 -40.96 -30.22
N VAL A 748 -20.65 -39.74 -29.72
CA VAL A 748 -19.80 -38.58 -30.06
C VAL A 748 -18.36 -38.81 -29.60
N LEU A 749 -18.14 -39.38 -28.42
CA LEU A 749 -16.81 -39.75 -27.94
C LEU A 749 -16.12 -40.74 -28.89
N LYS A 750 -16.80 -41.83 -29.25
CA LYS A 750 -16.26 -42.84 -30.18
C LYS A 750 -16.00 -42.26 -31.57
N MET A 751 -16.92 -41.43 -32.06
CA MET A 751 -16.81 -40.73 -33.34
C MET A 751 -15.58 -39.80 -33.38
N LEU A 752 -15.35 -39.00 -32.34
CA LEU A 752 -14.20 -38.10 -32.24
C LEU A 752 -12.88 -38.86 -32.14
N ASP A 753 -12.82 -39.94 -31.36
CA ASP A 753 -11.60 -40.75 -31.24
C ASP A 753 -11.21 -41.39 -32.58
N MET A 754 -12.18 -41.93 -33.32
CA MET A 754 -11.92 -42.50 -34.64
C MET A 754 -11.51 -41.45 -35.66
N PHE A 755 -12.19 -40.30 -35.66
CA PHE A 755 -11.84 -39.18 -36.54
C PHE A 755 -10.41 -38.69 -36.33
N LEU A 756 -9.97 -38.54 -35.08
CA LEU A 756 -8.63 -38.01 -34.75
C LEU A 756 -7.50 -39.05 -34.86
N ARG A 757 -7.82 -40.34 -35.05
CA ARG A 757 -6.85 -41.41 -35.31
C ARG A 757 -6.72 -41.76 -36.80
N ASP A 758 -7.61 -41.25 -37.64
CA ASP A 758 -7.59 -41.52 -39.07
C ASP A 758 -6.34 -40.90 -39.73
N PRO A 759 -5.49 -41.70 -40.42
CA PRO A 759 -4.26 -41.20 -41.02
C PRO A 759 -4.45 -40.09 -42.05
N GLU A 760 -5.56 -40.11 -42.81
CA GLU A 760 -5.87 -39.08 -43.81
C GLU A 760 -6.23 -37.75 -43.13
N ILE A 761 -7.04 -37.81 -42.07
CA ILE A 761 -7.40 -36.64 -41.26
C ILE A 761 -6.16 -36.01 -40.62
N ILE A 762 -5.30 -36.82 -39.99
CA ILE A 762 -4.06 -36.35 -39.37
C ILE A 762 -3.15 -35.67 -40.42
N ALA A 763 -2.98 -36.29 -41.58
CA ALA A 763 -2.15 -35.75 -42.65
C ALA A 763 -2.66 -34.38 -43.14
N ARG A 764 -3.97 -34.23 -43.32
CA ARG A 764 -4.60 -32.96 -43.73
C ARG A 764 -4.41 -31.86 -42.67
N TYR A 765 -4.55 -32.17 -41.38
CA TYR A 765 -4.26 -31.19 -40.31
C TYR A 765 -2.80 -30.75 -40.34
N ASN A 766 -1.85 -31.70 -40.40
CA ASN A 766 -0.42 -31.38 -40.40
C ASN A 766 -0.04 -30.51 -41.59
N GLN A 767 -0.50 -30.85 -42.81
CA GLN A 767 -0.26 -30.06 -44.02
C GLN A 767 -0.82 -28.64 -43.89
N ALA A 768 -2.04 -28.47 -43.37
CA ALA A 768 -2.63 -27.16 -43.16
C ALA A 768 -1.81 -26.28 -42.20
N PHE A 769 -1.34 -26.83 -41.07
CA PHE A 769 -0.51 -26.09 -40.12
C PHE A 769 0.91 -25.83 -40.63
N GLU A 770 1.49 -26.75 -41.41
CA GLU A 770 2.82 -26.59 -42.01
C GLU A 770 2.84 -25.53 -43.13
N LYS A 771 1.83 -25.53 -44.00
CA LYS A 771 1.72 -24.59 -45.12
C LYS A 771 1.14 -23.24 -44.72
N GLY A 772 0.50 -23.18 -43.56
CA GLY A 772 0.03 -21.95 -42.93
C GLY A 772 -1.34 -21.49 -43.42
N TRP A 773 -1.86 -20.48 -42.73
CA TRP A 773 -3.16 -19.87 -43.01
C TRP A 773 -3.22 -19.31 -44.44
N GLN A 774 -4.39 -19.42 -45.09
CA GLN A 774 -4.65 -19.05 -46.50
C GLN A 774 -4.03 -19.96 -47.59
N SER A 775 -3.21 -20.95 -47.22
CA SER A 775 -2.69 -21.93 -48.19
C SER A 775 -3.82 -22.78 -48.83
N PRO A 776 -3.60 -23.36 -50.03
CA PRO A 776 -4.51 -24.35 -50.62
C PRO A 776 -4.80 -25.52 -49.68
N GLU A 777 -3.80 -25.96 -48.93
CA GLU A 777 -3.89 -27.03 -47.93
C GLU A 777 -4.76 -26.62 -46.74
N TRP A 778 -4.69 -25.35 -46.30
CA TRP A 778 -5.60 -24.81 -45.29
C TRP A 778 -7.07 -24.87 -45.74
N GLN A 779 -7.35 -24.63 -47.02
CA GLN A 779 -8.72 -24.75 -47.55
C GLN A 779 -9.24 -26.19 -47.53
N GLN A 780 -8.35 -27.17 -47.41
CA GLN A 780 -8.66 -28.58 -47.29
C GLN A 780 -8.57 -29.10 -45.86
N ILE A 781 -8.44 -28.23 -44.85
CA ILE A 781 -8.42 -28.64 -43.44
C ILE A 781 -9.70 -29.44 -43.09
N PRO A 782 -9.62 -30.52 -42.28
CA PRO A 782 -10.79 -31.28 -41.87
C PRO A 782 -11.85 -30.43 -41.17
N THR A 783 -13.12 -30.65 -41.49
CA THR A 783 -14.27 -29.85 -41.03
C THR A 783 -15.34 -30.71 -40.35
N LEU A 784 -16.36 -30.06 -39.78
CA LEU A 784 -17.53 -30.74 -39.20
C LEU A 784 -18.19 -31.73 -40.19
N LYS A 785 -18.14 -31.44 -41.50
CA LYS A 785 -18.64 -32.34 -42.54
C LYS A 785 -17.86 -33.65 -42.60
N ASP A 786 -16.54 -33.58 -42.42
CA ASP A 786 -15.67 -34.76 -42.38
C ASP A 786 -15.97 -35.58 -41.12
N LEU A 787 -16.14 -34.93 -39.96
CA LEU A 787 -16.48 -35.59 -38.69
C LEU A 787 -17.81 -36.36 -38.77
N LEU A 788 -18.89 -35.74 -39.29
CA LEU A 788 -20.21 -36.39 -39.35
C LEU A 788 -20.23 -37.66 -40.22
N ARG A 789 -19.29 -37.82 -41.17
CA ARG A 789 -19.16 -39.06 -41.97
C ARG A 789 -18.78 -40.27 -41.12
N PHE A 790 -18.15 -40.06 -39.97
CA PHE A 790 -17.81 -41.12 -39.02
C PHE A 790 -19.00 -41.56 -38.16
N CYS A 791 -20.13 -40.84 -38.19
CA CYS A 791 -21.34 -41.21 -37.45
C CYS A 791 -22.19 -42.24 -38.22
N SER A 792 -21.67 -43.44 -38.41
CA SER A 792 -22.38 -44.58 -39.02
C SER A 792 -22.07 -45.88 -38.30
N LYS A 793 -22.94 -46.88 -38.41
CA LYS A 793 -22.75 -48.17 -37.74
C LYS A 793 -21.44 -48.83 -38.16
N GLU A 794 -21.15 -48.81 -39.45
CA GLU A 794 -20.00 -49.46 -40.06
C GLU A 794 -18.70 -48.77 -39.66
N ARG A 795 -18.67 -47.44 -39.69
CA ARG A 795 -17.47 -46.69 -39.29
C ARG A 795 -17.25 -46.68 -37.79
N LEU A 796 -18.30 -46.74 -36.97
CA LEU A 796 -18.16 -46.78 -35.52
C LEU A 796 -17.87 -48.18 -34.97
N ASP A 797 -17.82 -49.23 -35.80
CA ASP A 797 -17.64 -50.63 -35.37
C ASP A 797 -18.52 -51.00 -34.16
N LEU A 798 -19.83 -50.77 -34.28
CA LEU A 798 -20.80 -51.08 -33.22
C LEU A 798 -21.22 -52.56 -33.29
N LYS A 799 -20.59 -53.40 -32.48
CA LYS A 799 -20.85 -54.85 -32.40
C LYS A 799 -22.27 -55.19 -31.92
N SER A 800 -22.81 -54.39 -31.00
CA SER A 800 -24.21 -54.43 -30.54
C SER A 800 -24.90 -53.14 -30.97
N PHE A 801 -25.90 -53.24 -31.86
CA PHE A 801 -26.60 -52.10 -32.43
C PHE A 801 -28.07 -52.12 -31.99
N GLU A 802 -28.37 -51.36 -30.94
CA GLU A 802 -29.70 -51.31 -30.32
C GLU A 802 -30.57 -50.19 -30.93
N GLU A 803 -31.87 -50.19 -30.68
CA GLU A 803 -32.75 -49.11 -31.16
C GLU A 803 -32.35 -47.74 -30.59
N LEU A 804 -31.79 -47.70 -29.38
CA LEU A 804 -31.27 -46.47 -28.77
C LEU A 804 -30.02 -45.95 -29.51
N ASP A 805 -29.16 -46.84 -30.05
CA ASP A 805 -28.04 -46.45 -30.91
C ASP A 805 -28.52 -45.81 -32.20
N LYS A 806 -29.51 -46.44 -32.83
CA LYS A 806 -30.11 -45.95 -34.06
C LYS A 806 -30.76 -44.58 -33.84
N GLN A 807 -31.46 -44.39 -32.73
CA GLN A 807 -32.03 -43.10 -32.35
C GLN A 807 -30.94 -42.04 -32.11
N ALA A 808 -29.87 -42.38 -31.41
CA ALA A 808 -28.78 -41.44 -31.12
C ALA A 808 -27.98 -41.06 -32.38
N ILE A 809 -27.65 -42.00 -33.26
CA ILE A 809 -27.01 -41.72 -34.56
C ILE A 809 -27.92 -40.84 -35.42
N ASN A 810 -29.20 -41.19 -35.53
CA ASN A 810 -30.17 -40.40 -36.28
C ASN A 810 -30.31 -38.98 -35.71
N GLN A 811 -30.30 -38.83 -34.38
CA GLN A 811 -30.35 -37.53 -33.73
C GLN A 811 -29.11 -36.69 -34.06
N ILE A 812 -27.90 -37.25 -33.93
CA ILE A 812 -26.63 -36.56 -34.24
C ILE A 812 -26.60 -36.15 -35.73
N LEU A 813 -26.91 -37.07 -36.64
CA LEU A 813 -26.92 -36.79 -38.08
C LEU A 813 -28.01 -35.80 -38.47
N SER A 814 -29.21 -35.91 -37.90
CA SER A 814 -30.32 -35.00 -38.19
C SER A 814 -29.97 -33.58 -37.75
N GLN A 815 -29.51 -33.39 -36.51
CA GLN A 815 -29.13 -32.06 -36.02
C GLN A 815 -27.87 -31.53 -36.70
N GLY A 816 -26.86 -32.38 -36.94
CA GLY A 816 -25.63 -32.00 -37.63
C GLY A 816 -25.87 -31.56 -39.07
N ASN A 817 -26.69 -32.28 -39.83
CA ASN A 817 -27.04 -31.93 -41.21
C ASN A 817 -27.99 -30.72 -41.27
N ALA A 818 -28.97 -30.63 -40.36
CA ALA A 818 -29.82 -29.46 -40.25
C ALA A 818 -29.00 -28.19 -39.93
N LEU A 819 -28.01 -28.32 -39.05
CA LEU A 819 -27.07 -27.25 -38.76
C LEU A 819 -26.30 -26.88 -40.02
N LEU A 820 -25.61 -27.80 -40.68
CA LEU A 820 -24.81 -27.56 -41.90
C LEU A 820 -25.62 -26.94 -43.07
N ALA A 821 -26.92 -27.19 -43.14
CA ALA A 821 -27.81 -26.58 -44.12
C ALA A 821 -28.14 -25.10 -43.81
N SER A 822 -28.06 -24.70 -42.54
CA SER A 822 -28.33 -23.34 -42.08
C SER A 822 -27.21 -22.36 -42.46
N ARG A 823 -27.50 -21.06 -42.42
CA ARG A 823 -26.49 -20.01 -42.62
C ARG A 823 -25.34 -20.13 -41.62
N LEU A 824 -25.67 -20.48 -40.38
CA LEU A 824 -24.70 -20.72 -39.32
C LEU A 824 -23.87 -21.98 -39.56
N GLY A 825 -24.48 -23.09 -39.99
CA GLY A 825 -23.75 -24.32 -40.31
C GLY A 825 -22.71 -24.13 -41.41
N LYS A 826 -23.03 -23.30 -42.41
CA LYS A 826 -22.08 -22.93 -43.46
C LYS A 826 -20.88 -22.15 -42.90
N ALA A 827 -21.06 -21.36 -41.83
CA ALA A 827 -19.98 -20.65 -41.17
C ALA A 827 -19.11 -21.58 -40.31
N ILE A 828 -19.67 -22.59 -39.65
CA ILE A 828 -18.88 -23.48 -38.77
C ILE A 828 -18.30 -24.73 -39.46
N GLY A 829 -18.88 -25.12 -40.59
CA GLY A 829 -18.51 -26.31 -41.37
C GLY A 829 -17.57 -26.04 -42.54
N ARG A 830 -16.83 -24.93 -42.50
CA ARG A 830 -15.83 -24.51 -43.50
C ARG A 830 -14.52 -24.16 -42.80
N PRO A 831 -13.38 -24.18 -43.52
CA PRO A 831 -12.10 -23.69 -43.00
C PRO A 831 -12.24 -22.30 -42.36
N SER A 832 -11.50 -22.04 -41.27
CA SER A 832 -11.55 -20.73 -40.61
C SER A 832 -11.02 -19.64 -41.54
N THR A 833 -11.76 -18.55 -41.69
CA THR A 833 -11.38 -17.39 -42.53
C THR A 833 -10.60 -16.32 -41.79
N PHE A 834 -10.28 -16.55 -40.52
CA PHE A 834 -9.51 -15.63 -39.70
C PHE A 834 -8.14 -16.18 -39.36
N SER A 835 -7.18 -15.27 -39.15
CA SER A 835 -5.82 -15.65 -38.77
C SER A 835 -5.83 -16.40 -37.43
N PRO A 836 -5.11 -17.51 -37.30
CA PRO A 836 -4.96 -18.21 -36.03
C PRO A 836 -4.10 -17.42 -35.03
N GLU A 837 -3.24 -16.50 -35.48
CA GLU A 837 -2.15 -15.93 -34.66
C GLU A 837 -2.28 -14.47 -34.15
N PRO A 838 -3.42 -13.73 -34.20
CA PRO A 838 -3.42 -12.36 -33.69
C PRO A 838 -3.24 -12.35 -32.16
N ALA A 839 -2.48 -11.36 -31.67
CA ALA A 839 -2.27 -11.14 -30.25
C ALA A 839 -3.58 -10.83 -29.49
N VAL A 840 -4.55 -10.19 -30.16
CA VAL A 840 -5.91 -9.99 -29.63
C VAL A 840 -6.96 -10.49 -30.62
N LYS A 841 -7.91 -11.28 -30.15
CA LYS A 841 -9.04 -11.75 -30.96
C LYS A 841 -10.35 -11.61 -30.22
N PHE A 842 -11.30 -10.84 -30.73
CA PHE A 842 -12.65 -10.76 -30.18
C PHE A 842 -13.67 -11.28 -31.18
N PHE A 843 -14.57 -12.12 -30.70
CA PHE A 843 -15.69 -12.65 -31.46
C PHE A 843 -16.94 -11.85 -31.12
N ALA A 844 -17.47 -11.15 -32.12
CA ALA A 844 -18.70 -10.40 -32.04
C ALA A 844 -19.89 -11.33 -32.32
N LEU A 845 -20.88 -11.28 -31.44
CA LEU A 845 -22.15 -11.97 -31.60
C LEU A 845 -23.23 -10.91 -31.88
N SER A 846 -23.37 -10.51 -33.15
CA SER A 846 -24.30 -9.46 -33.59
C SER A 846 -25.47 -10.04 -34.41
N GLY A 847 -26.62 -9.37 -34.42
CA GLY A 847 -27.73 -9.67 -35.36
C GLY A 847 -28.51 -10.97 -35.10
N LEU A 848 -28.51 -11.46 -33.86
CA LEU A 848 -29.14 -12.72 -33.49
C LEU A 848 -30.65 -12.54 -33.22
N SER A 849 -31.49 -12.77 -34.22
CA SER A 849 -32.96 -12.75 -34.07
C SER A 849 -33.54 -14.09 -33.57
N ASN A 850 -32.80 -15.19 -33.70
CA ASN A 850 -33.18 -16.54 -33.28
C ASN A 850 -32.31 -17.01 -32.11
N GLU A 851 -32.95 -17.35 -30.99
CA GLU A 851 -32.29 -17.80 -29.77
C GLU A 851 -31.43 -19.06 -29.95
N GLN A 852 -31.83 -19.98 -30.83
CA GLN A 852 -31.09 -21.23 -31.05
C GLN A 852 -29.81 -21.01 -31.86
N ASP A 853 -29.85 -20.13 -32.86
CA ASP A 853 -28.66 -19.75 -33.64
C ASP A 853 -27.68 -18.95 -32.79
N ALA A 854 -28.18 -18.10 -31.88
CA ALA A 854 -27.37 -17.37 -30.91
C ALA A 854 -26.54 -18.29 -30.01
N TYR A 855 -27.19 -19.33 -29.49
CA TYR A 855 -26.57 -20.33 -28.64
C TYR A 855 -25.48 -21.12 -29.37
N LEU A 856 -25.76 -21.56 -30.59
CA LEU A 856 -24.81 -22.31 -31.41
C LEU A 856 -23.62 -21.44 -31.85
N MET A 857 -23.85 -20.16 -32.19
CA MET A 857 -22.79 -19.20 -32.47
C MET A 857 -21.89 -18.98 -31.25
N ALA A 858 -22.47 -18.87 -30.06
CA ALA A 858 -21.72 -18.71 -28.83
C ALA A 858 -20.83 -19.93 -28.50
N ILE A 859 -21.34 -21.15 -28.68
CA ILE A 859 -20.54 -22.38 -28.51
C ILE A 859 -19.36 -22.39 -29.50
N ASN A 860 -19.59 -22.04 -30.76
CA ASN A 860 -18.54 -21.97 -31.76
C ASN A 860 -17.52 -20.87 -31.47
N ALA A 861 -17.98 -19.67 -31.08
CA ALA A 861 -17.11 -18.59 -30.61
C ALA A 861 -16.23 -19.05 -29.44
N HIS A 862 -16.82 -19.79 -28.50
CA HIS A 862 -16.12 -20.29 -27.32
C HIS A 862 -15.05 -21.28 -27.70
N THR A 863 -15.41 -22.22 -28.56
CA THR A 863 -14.49 -23.21 -29.10
C THR A 863 -13.30 -22.53 -29.78
N ALA A 864 -13.55 -21.49 -30.57
CA ALA A 864 -12.50 -20.70 -31.21
C ALA A 864 -11.63 -19.93 -30.19
N CYS A 865 -12.22 -19.36 -29.13
CA CYS A 865 -11.46 -18.74 -28.03
C CYS A 865 -10.55 -19.75 -27.34
N ILE A 866 -11.09 -20.89 -26.93
CA ILE A 866 -10.36 -21.95 -26.24
C ILE A 866 -9.23 -22.50 -27.10
N ARG A 867 -9.48 -22.72 -28.40
CA ARG A 867 -8.44 -23.13 -29.36
C ARG A 867 -7.25 -22.19 -29.31
N ASN A 868 -7.47 -20.88 -29.44
CA ASN A 868 -6.35 -19.91 -29.43
C ASN A 868 -5.70 -19.81 -28.04
N ALA A 869 -6.49 -19.92 -26.96
CA ALA A 869 -6.01 -19.90 -25.59
C ALA A 869 -5.06 -21.07 -25.30
N LEU A 870 -5.41 -22.28 -25.76
CA LEU A 870 -4.61 -23.51 -25.60
C LEU A 870 -3.35 -23.51 -26.46
N SER A 871 -3.30 -22.78 -27.57
CA SER A 871 -2.09 -22.63 -28.38
C SER A 871 -0.96 -21.82 -27.69
N HIS A 872 -1.20 -21.26 -26.51
CA HIS A 872 -0.26 -20.40 -25.80
C HIS A 872 -0.04 -20.84 -24.33
N PRO A 873 1.18 -20.67 -23.78
CA PRO A 873 1.46 -21.07 -22.39
C PRO A 873 0.60 -20.34 -21.37
N ARG A 874 0.27 -19.07 -21.65
CA ARG A 874 -0.65 -18.25 -20.88
C ARG A 874 -1.57 -17.51 -21.85
N SER A 875 -2.81 -17.28 -21.45
CA SER A 875 -3.77 -16.50 -22.22
C SER A 875 -4.81 -15.84 -21.32
N LEU A 876 -5.45 -14.78 -21.83
CA LEU A 876 -6.56 -14.11 -21.15
C LEU A 876 -7.84 -14.33 -21.95
N PHE A 877 -8.85 -14.93 -21.33
CA PHE A 877 -10.22 -14.96 -21.83
C PHE A 877 -11.05 -13.80 -21.24
N ILE A 878 -11.69 -13.01 -22.09
CA ILE A 878 -12.60 -11.93 -21.69
C ILE A 878 -14.02 -12.25 -22.18
N GLY A 879 -14.98 -12.32 -21.26
CA GLY A 879 -16.39 -12.45 -21.59
C GLY A 879 -17.15 -11.17 -21.26
N ASP A 880 -17.51 -10.37 -22.26
CA ASP A 880 -18.38 -9.19 -22.06
C ASP A 880 -19.85 -9.55 -22.28
N GLU A 881 -20.70 -9.18 -21.32
CA GLU A 881 -22.15 -9.38 -21.31
C GLU A 881 -22.62 -10.84 -21.56
N LEU A 882 -21.86 -11.82 -21.07
CA LEU A 882 -22.21 -13.26 -21.18
C LEU A 882 -23.50 -13.64 -20.46
N SER A 883 -24.06 -12.76 -19.62
CA SER A 883 -25.27 -12.97 -18.82
C SER A 883 -26.43 -13.54 -19.67
N VAL A 884 -26.64 -13.01 -20.87
CA VAL A 884 -27.70 -13.43 -21.80
C VAL A 884 -27.57 -14.92 -22.17
N LEU A 885 -26.35 -15.40 -22.36
CA LEU A 885 -26.08 -16.78 -22.78
C LEU A 885 -25.99 -17.76 -21.60
N LEU A 886 -25.61 -17.29 -20.41
CA LEU A 886 -25.52 -18.12 -19.21
C LEU A 886 -26.87 -18.72 -18.78
N ARG A 887 -27.99 -18.19 -19.29
CA ARG A 887 -29.32 -18.81 -19.12
C ARG A 887 -29.48 -20.16 -19.84
N ARG A 888 -28.53 -20.54 -20.70
CA ARG A 888 -28.53 -21.82 -21.42
C ARG A 888 -27.59 -22.80 -20.75
N ASP A 889 -28.15 -23.87 -20.19
CA ASP A 889 -27.40 -24.85 -19.37
C ASP A 889 -26.12 -25.35 -20.05
N GLY A 890 -26.16 -25.72 -21.33
CA GLY A 890 -24.96 -26.23 -21.99
C GLY A 890 -23.87 -25.16 -22.20
N PHE A 891 -24.20 -23.88 -22.35
CA PHE A 891 -23.18 -22.82 -22.43
C PHE A 891 -22.65 -22.46 -21.03
N ALA A 892 -23.53 -22.41 -20.02
CA ALA A 892 -23.13 -22.23 -18.63
C ALA A 892 -22.17 -23.33 -18.17
N GLN A 893 -22.42 -24.60 -18.55
CA GLN A 893 -21.54 -25.72 -18.26
C GLN A 893 -20.13 -25.52 -18.83
N ILE A 894 -20.03 -25.08 -20.09
CA ILE A 894 -18.75 -24.81 -20.76
C ILE A 894 -17.98 -23.69 -20.04
N VAL A 895 -18.65 -22.57 -19.70
CA VAL A 895 -18.01 -21.45 -18.99
C VAL A 895 -17.62 -21.83 -17.55
N GLY A 896 -18.46 -22.60 -16.86
CA GLY A 896 -18.18 -23.11 -15.52
C GLY A 896 -16.96 -24.02 -15.49
N GLU A 897 -16.82 -24.89 -16.49
CA GLU A 897 -15.64 -25.73 -16.66
C GLU A 897 -14.39 -24.92 -16.97
N LEU A 898 -14.45 -23.94 -17.88
CA LEU A 898 -13.32 -23.03 -18.13
C LEU A 898 -12.84 -22.35 -16.83
N CYS A 899 -13.78 -21.93 -15.98
CA CYS A 899 -13.48 -21.35 -14.68
C CYS A 899 -12.85 -22.37 -13.71
N ALA A 900 -13.14 -23.65 -13.82
CA ALA A 900 -12.59 -24.68 -12.93
C ALA A 900 -11.25 -25.25 -13.42
N THR A 901 -11.14 -25.62 -14.70
CA THR A 901 -10.01 -26.37 -15.26
C THR A 901 -8.98 -25.48 -15.94
N GLY A 902 -9.38 -24.33 -16.49
CA GLY A 902 -8.52 -23.47 -17.32
C GLY A 902 -7.23 -22.98 -16.64
N ARG A 903 -7.15 -23.03 -15.30
CA ARG A 903 -5.94 -22.65 -14.54
C ARG A 903 -4.78 -23.58 -14.86
N LYS A 904 -5.06 -24.88 -15.03
CA LYS A 904 -4.07 -25.88 -15.41
C LYS A 904 -3.57 -25.67 -16.84
N ASP A 905 -4.42 -25.11 -17.70
CA ASP A 905 -4.11 -24.79 -19.09
C ASP A 905 -3.44 -23.42 -19.28
N GLY A 906 -3.27 -22.64 -18.21
CA GLY A 906 -2.69 -21.29 -18.29
C GLY A 906 -3.69 -20.20 -18.70
N ILE A 907 -4.99 -20.46 -18.61
CA ILE A 907 -6.06 -19.56 -19.05
C ILE A 907 -6.56 -18.73 -17.86
N SER A 908 -6.25 -17.44 -17.87
CA SER A 908 -6.85 -16.44 -16.97
C SER A 908 -8.23 -16.05 -17.52
N VAL A 909 -9.19 -15.82 -16.63
CA VAL A 909 -10.59 -15.52 -17.02
C VAL A 909 -11.03 -14.19 -16.44
N LEU A 910 -11.58 -13.33 -17.28
CA LEU A 910 -12.19 -12.06 -16.91
C LEU A 910 -13.63 -12.00 -17.41
N LEU A 911 -14.58 -12.00 -16.49
CA LEU A 911 -16.00 -11.86 -16.83
C LEU A 911 -16.46 -10.44 -16.52
N LEU A 912 -17.16 -9.81 -17.47
CA LEU A 912 -17.78 -8.50 -17.30
C LEU A 912 -19.29 -8.69 -17.29
N SER A 913 -19.96 -8.16 -16.27
CA SER A 913 -21.41 -8.24 -16.14
C SER A 913 -22.00 -7.02 -15.44
N GLN A 914 -23.32 -6.85 -15.50
CA GLN A 914 -24.00 -5.75 -14.81
C GLN A 914 -24.27 -6.08 -13.34
N ASP A 915 -24.72 -7.30 -13.10
CA ASP A 915 -25.08 -7.83 -11.79
C ASP A 915 -24.61 -9.29 -11.63
N PRO A 916 -24.51 -9.80 -10.39
CA PRO A 916 -24.16 -11.19 -10.16
C PRO A 916 -25.33 -12.17 -10.32
N ASP A 917 -26.59 -11.71 -10.42
CA ASP A 917 -27.78 -12.58 -10.32
C ASP A 917 -27.78 -13.63 -11.42
N THR A 918 -27.60 -13.20 -12.67
CA THR A 918 -27.67 -14.12 -13.82
C THR A 918 -26.53 -15.15 -13.79
N ILE A 919 -25.35 -14.77 -13.27
CA ILE A 919 -24.22 -15.69 -13.11
C ILE A 919 -24.49 -16.68 -11.97
N CYS A 920 -25.00 -16.21 -10.83
CA CYS A 920 -25.23 -17.05 -9.66
C CYS A 920 -26.39 -18.04 -9.85
N GLN A 921 -27.40 -17.69 -10.66
CA GLN A 921 -28.61 -18.49 -10.87
C GLN A 921 -28.47 -19.51 -12.02
N CYS A 922 -27.41 -19.45 -12.82
CA CYS A 922 -27.20 -20.43 -13.89
C CYS A 922 -26.81 -21.81 -13.34
N ALA A 923 -26.95 -22.85 -14.16
CA ALA A 923 -26.72 -24.25 -13.77
C ALA A 923 -25.35 -24.53 -13.12
N THR A 924 -24.32 -23.72 -13.44
CA THR A 924 -22.95 -23.83 -12.90
C THR A 924 -22.51 -22.59 -12.12
N GLY A 925 -23.46 -21.76 -11.66
CA GLY A 925 -23.16 -20.50 -10.99
C GLY A 925 -22.26 -20.65 -9.77
N SER A 926 -22.48 -21.68 -8.95
CA SER A 926 -21.61 -22.00 -7.81
C SER A 926 -20.18 -22.30 -8.23
N GLN A 927 -20.00 -23.10 -9.29
CA GLN A 927 -18.69 -23.45 -9.85
C GLN A 927 -17.96 -22.21 -10.39
N ILE A 928 -18.66 -21.32 -11.11
CA ILE A 928 -18.08 -20.06 -11.60
C ILE A 928 -17.63 -19.21 -10.40
N MET A 929 -18.53 -18.96 -9.45
CA MET A 929 -18.29 -18.02 -8.35
C MET A 929 -17.25 -18.49 -7.35
N GLN A 930 -17.14 -19.80 -7.08
CA GLN A 930 -16.11 -20.36 -6.20
C GLN A 930 -14.69 -20.25 -6.80
N ASN A 931 -14.58 -20.18 -8.14
CA ASN A 931 -13.30 -20.06 -8.83
C ASN A 931 -12.89 -18.60 -9.14
N MET A 932 -13.74 -17.63 -8.86
CA MET A 932 -13.40 -16.21 -8.96
C MET A 932 -12.54 -15.79 -7.78
N VAL A 933 -11.29 -15.42 -8.06
CA VAL A 933 -10.32 -14.97 -7.05
C VAL A 933 -10.60 -13.52 -6.67
N TYR A 934 -10.91 -12.70 -7.66
CA TYR A 934 -11.22 -11.28 -7.49
C TYR A 934 -12.67 -11.00 -7.90
N ARG A 935 -13.36 -10.21 -7.10
CA ARG A 935 -14.65 -9.61 -7.48
C ARG A 935 -14.53 -8.11 -7.40
N ILE A 936 -14.72 -7.42 -8.52
CA ILE A 936 -14.49 -5.98 -8.65
C ILE A 936 -15.83 -5.32 -8.99
N THR A 937 -16.40 -4.62 -8.03
CA THR A 937 -17.76 -4.07 -8.13
C THR A 937 -17.73 -2.55 -8.24
N GLY A 938 -18.23 -2.02 -9.35
CA GLY A 938 -18.39 -0.59 -9.59
C GLY A 938 -19.70 -0.03 -9.01
N ARG A 939 -20.26 0.98 -9.66
CA ARG A 939 -21.62 1.50 -9.38
C ARG A 939 -22.66 0.42 -9.63
N ILE A 940 -23.59 0.21 -8.68
CA ILE A 940 -24.70 -0.76 -8.78
C ILE A 940 -26.04 -0.07 -8.49
N THR A 941 -27.18 -0.67 -8.84
CA THR A 941 -28.48 -0.07 -8.51
C THR A 941 -28.77 -0.22 -7.01
N ALA A 942 -29.74 0.56 -6.48
CA ALA A 942 -30.24 0.36 -5.12
C ALA A 942 -30.78 -1.07 -4.92
N ASN A 943 -31.48 -1.63 -5.92
CA ASN A 943 -31.97 -3.00 -5.90
C ASN A 943 -30.82 -4.02 -5.94
N GLY A 944 -29.71 -3.70 -6.60
CA GLY A 944 -28.53 -4.55 -6.69
C GLY A 944 -27.95 -4.91 -5.32
N VAL A 945 -28.04 -4.03 -4.31
CA VAL A 945 -27.55 -4.30 -2.95
C VAL A 945 -28.08 -5.62 -2.39
N ALA A 946 -29.37 -5.90 -2.59
CA ALA A 946 -30.01 -7.13 -2.13
C ALA A 946 -29.44 -8.37 -2.85
N SER A 947 -29.09 -8.27 -4.13
CA SER A 947 -28.48 -9.33 -4.92
C SER A 947 -27.09 -9.70 -4.39
N PHE A 948 -26.24 -8.69 -4.10
CA PHE A 948 -24.90 -8.92 -3.52
C PHE A 948 -24.99 -9.51 -2.10
N GLN A 949 -25.94 -9.05 -1.29
CA GLN A 949 -26.17 -9.62 0.04
C GLN A 949 -26.62 -11.08 -0.04
N ARG A 950 -27.61 -11.38 -0.91
CA ARG A 950 -28.19 -12.72 -1.06
C ARG A 950 -27.17 -13.73 -1.60
N HIS A 951 -26.46 -13.37 -2.67
CA HIS A 951 -25.62 -14.32 -3.39
C HIS A 951 -24.17 -14.37 -2.90
N LEU A 952 -23.64 -13.26 -2.38
CA LEU A 952 -22.23 -13.15 -1.98
C LEU A 952 -22.03 -12.91 -0.49
N GLY A 953 -23.10 -12.74 0.29
CA GLY A 953 -23.03 -12.53 1.73
C GLY A 953 -22.35 -11.20 2.12
N TYR A 954 -22.33 -10.22 1.23
CA TYR A 954 -21.68 -8.93 1.50
C TYR A 954 -22.41 -8.18 2.61
N ASP A 955 -21.66 -7.56 3.51
CA ASP A 955 -22.22 -6.67 4.54
C ASP A 955 -22.90 -5.47 3.86
N PRO A 956 -24.21 -5.22 4.14
CA PRO A 956 -24.94 -4.06 3.62
C PRO A 956 -24.24 -2.72 3.86
N ASN A 957 -23.51 -2.56 4.96
CA ASN A 957 -22.77 -1.33 5.29
C ASN A 957 -21.58 -1.09 4.35
N ILE A 958 -21.05 -2.14 3.73
CA ILE A 958 -19.94 -2.03 2.77
C ILE A 958 -20.48 -1.74 1.38
N ILE A 959 -21.42 -2.57 0.89
CA ILE A 959 -21.89 -2.56 -0.50
C ILE A 959 -22.91 -1.45 -0.81
N SER A 960 -23.68 -0.99 0.17
CA SER A 960 -24.67 0.09 -0.03
C SER A 960 -24.05 1.39 -0.57
N ARG A 961 -22.79 1.68 -0.23
CA ARG A 961 -22.07 2.85 -0.76
C ARG A 961 -21.92 2.79 -2.29
N ASN A 962 -21.77 1.60 -2.87
CA ASN A 962 -21.73 1.40 -4.32
C ASN A 962 -23.06 1.74 -5.01
N ALA A 963 -24.15 1.81 -4.25
CA ALA A 963 -25.47 2.22 -4.74
C ALA A 963 -25.72 3.74 -4.66
N THR A 964 -24.73 4.53 -4.21
CA THR A 964 -24.84 5.99 -4.03
C THR A 964 -24.11 6.77 -5.12
N GLU A 965 -24.36 8.08 -5.19
CA GLU A 965 -23.63 9.01 -6.07
C GLU A 965 -22.12 9.04 -5.80
N ALA A 966 -21.67 8.62 -4.62
CA ALA A 966 -20.24 8.55 -4.29
C ALA A 966 -19.46 7.57 -5.17
N PHE A 967 -20.14 6.63 -5.84
CA PHE A 967 -19.56 5.65 -6.75
C PHE A 967 -19.76 6.00 -8.24
N LEU A 968 -20.35 7.16 -8.55
CA LEU A 968 -20.37 7.65 -9.93
C LEU A 968 -18.94 7.94 -10.41
N PRO A 969 -18.59 7.59 -11.66
CA PRO A 969 -17.34 8.02 -12.27
C PRO A 969 -17.21 9.53 -12.24
N ARG A 970 -16.00 10.04 -11.98
CA ARG A 970 -15.72 11.48 -11.99
C ARG A 970 -14.99 11.86 -13.27
N ALA A 971 -15.74 12.44 -14.21
CA ALA A 971 -15.20 12.89 -15.49
C ALA A 971 -14.14 13.99 -15.34
N ALA A 972 -14.34 14.96 -14.44
CA ALA A 972 -13.39 16.06 -14.18
C ALA A 972 -11.99 15.55 -13.78
N ASP A 973 -11.94 14.51 -12.95
CA ASP A 973 -10.70 13.91 -12.47
C ASP A 973 -10.26 12.69 -13.29
N LEU A 974 -11.07 12.25 -14.27
CA LEU A 974 -10.92 11.02 -15.06
C LEU A 974 -10.64 9.78 -14.20
N TYR A 975 -11.60 9.38 -13.38
CA TYR A 975 -11.53 8.08 -12.69
C TYR A 975 -12.90 7.44 -12.52
N SER A 976 -12.89 6.12 -12.30
CA SER A 976 -14.05 5.31 -11.90
C SER A 976 -13.83 4.71 -10.51
N CYS A 977 -14.91 4.48 -9.75
CA CYS A 977 -14.86 3.94 -8.39
C CYS A 977 -15.11 2.42 -8.37
N TRP A 978 -14.35 1.69 -7.56
CA TRP A 978 -14.41 0.23 -7.48
C TRP A 978 -14.27 -0.28 -6.05
N LEU A 979 -15.08 -1.28 -5.71
CA LEU A 979 -14.96 -2.11 -4.52
C LEU A 979 -14.34 -3.44 -4.94
N ILE A 980 -13.10 -3.70 -4.54
CA ILE A 980 -12.41 -4.96 -4.82
C ILE A 980 -12.63 -5.90 -3.63
N GLU A 981 -12.98 -7.15 -3.90
CA GLU A 981 -13.06 -8.23 -2.93
C GLU A 981 -12.10 -9.36 -3.30
N ARG A 982 -11.39 -9.86 -2.29
CA ARG A 982 -10.52 -11.06 -2.37
C ARG A 982 -10.55 -11.78 -1.03
N GLY A 983 -10.99 -13.04 -1.05
CA GLY A 983 -11.03 -13.89 0.15
C GLY A 983 -11.91 -13.30 1.27
N GLY A 984 -13.00 -12.64 0.92
CA GLY A 984 -13.93 -11.98 1.85
C GLY A 984 -13.50 -10.59 2.32
N ARG A 985 -12.26 -10.15 2.05
CA ARG A 985 -11.76 -8.81 2.43
C ARG A 985 -12.03 -7.79 1.33
N PHE A 986 -12.21 -6.52 1.69
CA PHE A 986 -12.67 -5.47 0.79
C PHE A 986 -11.72 -4.27 0.70
N TRP A 987 -11.56 -3.71 -0.49
CA TRP A 987 -10.80 -2.48 -0.74
C TRP A 987 -11.64 -1.49 -1.53
N ARG A 988 -11.73 -0.25 -1.03
CA ARG A 988 -12.36 0.86 -1.74
C ARG A 988 -11.30 1.61 -2.53
N THR A 989 -11.46 1.61 -3.85
CA THR A 989 -10.45 2.09 -4.78
C THR A 989 -11.04 2.90 -5.92
N ARG A 990 -10.14 3.54 -6.66
CA ARG A 990 -10.38 4.30 -7.86
C ARG A 990 -9.45 3.78 -8.94
N PHE A 991 -9.96 3.68 -10.15
CA PHE A 991 -9.17 3.36 -11.33
C PHE A 991 -9.00 4.61 -12.19
N TYR A 992 -7.74 5.00 -12.42
CA TYR A 992 -7.36 6.16 -13.24
C TYR A 992 -6.85 5.67 -14.60
N PRO A 993 -7.68 5.66 -15.66
CA PRO A 993 -7.24 5.20 -16.97
C PRO A 993 -6.18 6.13 -17.57
N GLY A 994 -5.28 5.56 -18.38
CA GLY A 994 -4.47 6.33 -19.32
C GLY A 994 -5.37 7.06 -20.32
N GLU A 995 -5.07 8.31 -20.60
CA GLU A 995 -5.90 9.20 -21.42
C GLU A 995 -6.10 8.67 -22.86
N MET A 996 -5.03 8.18 -23.50
CA MET A 996 -5.10 7.59 -24.85
C MET A 996 -5.81 6.24 -24.84
N MET A 997 -5.69 5.47 -23.75
CA MET A 997 -6.41 4.21 -23.59
C MET A 997 -7.91 4.47 -23.51
N LEU A 998 -8.33 5.44 -22.70
CA LEU A 998 -9.73 5.88 -22.62
C LEU A 998 -10.26 6.36 -23.98
N ALA A 999 -9.49 7.18 -24.69
CA ALA A 999 -9.86 7.66 -26.03
C ALA A 999 -9.97 6.53 -27.07
N SER A 1000 -9.21 5.44 -26.92
CA SER A 1000 -9.22 4.30 -27.85
C SER A 1000 -10.50 3.47 -27.79
N ILE A 1001 -11.21 3.51 -26.67
CA ILE A 1001 -12.46 2.77 -26.42
C ILE A 1001 -13.70 3.66 -26.32
N ALA A 1002 -13.53 4.98 -26.55
CA ALA A 1002 -14.64 5.92 -26.69
C ALA A 1002 -15.49 5.50 -27.90
N ASN A 1003 -16.73 5.09 -27.65
CA ASN A 1003 -17.57 4.37 -28.62
C ASN A 1003 -18.98 4.96 -28.76
N ASN A 1004 -19.35 5.98 -27.99
CA ASN A 1004 -20.64 6.65 -28.21
C ASN A 1004 -20.66 7.30 -29.59
N GLN A 1005 -21.83 7.37 -30.23
CA GLN A 1005 -21.97 7.84 -31.62
C GLN A 1005 -21.25 9.17 -31.87
N ASN A 1006 -21.45 10.16 -30.99
CA ASN A 1006 -20.81 11.48 -31.08
C ASN A 1006 -19.28 11.41 -30.92
N GLU A 1007 -18.77 10.53 -30.05
CA GLU A 1007 -17.33 10.34 -29.84
C GLU A 1007 -16.68 9.69 -31.07
N ARG A 1008 -17.37 8.70 -31.65
CA ARG A 1008 -16.93 8.02 -32.87
C ARG A 1008 -16.85 8.98 -34.04
N GLU A 1009 -17.89 9.75 -34.30
CA GLU A 1009 -17.88 10.74 -35.39
C GLU A 1009 -16.77 11.78 -35.19
N ALA A 1010 -16.55 12.24 -33.96
CA ALA A 1010 -15.46 13.15 -33.63
C ALA A 1010 -14.07 12.55 -33.89
N ARG A 1011 -13.87 11.30 -33.47
CA ARG A 1011 -12.64 10.57 -33.72
C ARG A 1011 -12.42 10.35 -35.22
N ASP A 1012 -13.44 9.88 -35.93
CA ASP A 1012 -13.35 9.57 -37.36
C ASP A 1012 -13.00 10.83 -38.17
N ARG A 1013 -13.56 12.00 -37.81
CA ARG A 1013 -13.17 13.31 -38.38
C ARG A 1013 -11.69 13.63 -38.19
N ILE A 1014 -11.14 13.37 -37.00
CA ILE A 1014 -9.71 13.62 -36.73
C ILE A 1014 -8.84 12.59 -37.44
N MET A 1015 -9.19 11.31 -37.34
CA MET A 1015 -8.41 10.21 -37.92
C MET A 1015 -8.31 10.34 -39.45
N ALA A 1016 -9.35 10.86 -40.12
CA ALA A 1016 -9.34 11.14 -41.55
C ALA A 1016 -8.26 12.17 -41.98
N LYS A 1017 -7.77 13.01 -41.06
CA LYS A 1017 -6.70 14.00 -41.35
C LYS A 1017 -5.30 13.37 -41.37
N TYR A 1018 -5.15 12.11 -40.98
CA TYR A 1018 -3.87 11.42 -40.87
C TYR A 1018 -3.78 10.26 -41.86
N PRO A 1019 -2.57 9.94 -42.36
CA PRO A 1019 -2.40 8.83 -43.28
C PRO A 1019 -2.77 7.50 -42.61
N PRO A 1020 -3.29 6.50 -43.35
CA PRO A 1020 -3.69 5.19 -42.82
C PRO A 1020 -2.49 4.28 -42.47
N THR A 1021 -1.35 4.86 -42.12
CA THR A 1021 -0.18 4.14 -41.59
C THR A 1021 -0.32 3.98 -40.08
N LEU A 1022 0.38 3.00 -39.49
CA LEU A 1022 0.43 2.83 -38.03
C LEU A 1022 0.81 4.13 -37.31
N LYS A 1023 1.85 4.81 -37.80
CA LYS A 1023 2.29 6.11 -37.27
C LYS A 1023 1.20 7.17 -37.37
N GLY A 1024 0.53 7.28 -38.53
CA GLY A 1024 -0.57 8.22 -38.74
C GLY A 1024 -1.77 7.95 -37.83
N LYS A 1025 -2.18 6.69 -37.68
CA LYS A 1025 -3.24 6.28 -36.74
C LYS A 1025 -2.92 6.66 -35.29
N LEU A 1026 -1.67 6.46 -34.85
CA LEU A 1026 -1.24 6.83 -33.50
C LEU A 1026 -1.16 8.36 -33.31
N GLN A 1027 -0.73 9.10 -34.32
CA GLN A 1027 -0.76 10.56 -34.31
C GLN A 1027 -2.19 11.11 -34.27
N GLY A 1028 -3.10 10.52 -35.06
CA GLY A 1028 -4.52 10.84 -35.04
C GLY A 1028 -5.17 10.55 -33.69
N LEU A 1029 -4.87 9.38 -33.10
CA LEU A 1029 -5.36 9.05 -31.75
C LEU A 1029 -4.84 10.02 -30.69
N LYS A 1030 -3.57 10.43 -30.78
CA LYS A 1030 -3.00 11.44 -29.89
C LYS A 1030 -3.74 12.78 -30.04
N HIS A 1031 -3.98 13.24 -31.27
CA HIS A 1031 -4.71 14.47 -31.54
C HIS A 1031 -6.14 14.39 -31.01
N PHE A 1032 -6.86 13.30 -31.29
CA PHE A 1032 -8.20 13.07 -30.74
C PHE A 1032 -8.19 13.10 -29.22
N THR A 1033 -7.22 12.45 -28.57
CA THR A 1033 -7.08 12.46 -27.10
C THR A 1033 -6.92 13.88 -26.56
N GLN A 1034 -6.13 14.73 -27.23
CA GLN A 1034 -5.87 16.11 -26.80
C GLN A 1034 -7.13 16.99 -26.83
N GLU A 1035 -8.07 16.74 -27.75
CA GLU A 1035 -9.36 17.45 -27.81
C GLU A 1035 -10.46 16.77 -26.97
N TYR A 1036 -10.49 15.43 -26.96
CA TYR A 1036 -11.49 14.61 -26.28
C TYR A 1036 -11.42 14.76 -24.76
N ILE A 1037 -10.21 14.71 -24.17
CA ILE A 1037 -10.05 14.74 -22.72
C ILE A 1037 -10.55 16.04 -22.09
N PRO A 1038 -10.20 17.24 -22.59
CA PRO A 1038 -10.80 18.49 -22.12
C PRO A 1038 -12.33 18.49 -22.27
N ALA A 1039 -12.86 18.05 -23.42
CA ALA A 1039 -14.30 18.01 -23.64
C ALA A 1039 -15.04 17.13 -22.62
N VAL A 1040 -14.48 15.95 -22.30
CA VAL A 1040 -15.01 15.05 -21.25
C VAL A 1040 -14.96 15.72 -19.87
N LYS A 1041 -13.84 16.34 -19.51
CA LYS A 1041 -13.67 17.01 -18.20
C LYS A 1041 -14.62 18.19 -18.01
N GLU A 1042 -14.87 18.95 -19.09
CA GLU A 1042 -15.70 20.15 -19.09
C GLU A 1042 -17.19 19.86 -19.35
N GLY A 1043 -17.54 18.61 -19.68
CA GLY A 1043 -18.91 18.24 -20.06
C GLY A 1043 -19.38 18.90 -21.37
N LYS A 1044 -18.46 19.31 -22.24
CA LYS A 1044 -18.79 19.90 -23.55
C LYS A 1044 -19.14 18.78 -24.55
N GLY A 1045 -20.15 19.00 -25.38
CA GLY A 1045 -20.51 18.04 -26.44
C GLY A 1045 -19.40 17.90 -27.50
N PHE A 1046 -19.29 16.76 -28.18
CA PHE A 1046 -18.16 16.41 -29.07
C PHE A 1046 -18.27 16.92 -30.52
N SER A 1047 -19.30 17.71 -30.85
CA SER A 1047 -19.57 18.16 -32.22
C SER A 1047 -18.50 19.11 -32.78
N HIS A 1048 -17.84 19.88 -31.93
CA HIS A 1048 -16.78 20.83 -32.30
C HIS A 1048 -15.43 20.17 -32.60
N ILE A 1049 -15.21 18.95 -32.09
CA ILE A 1049 -13.93 18.24 -32.21
C ILE A 1049 -13.63 17.92 -33.67
N GLY A 1050 -12.41 18.26 -34.12
CA GLY A 1050 -11.93 18.05 -35.47
C GLY A 1050 -12.51 18.99 -36.54
N ARG A 1051 -13.32 20.00 -36.19
CA ARG A 1051 -13.78 21.04 -37.13
C ARG A 1051 -12.82 22.23 -37.09
N GLU A 1052 -12.49 22.79 -38.25
CA GLU A 1052 -11.76 24.06 -38.30
C GLU A 1052 -12.68 25.18 -37.81
N SER A 1053 -12.17 26.03 -36.92
CA SER A 1053 -12.89 27.21 -36.45
C SER A 1053 -13.03 28.20 -37.60
N ASN A 1054 -14.11 28.08 -38.38
CA ASN A 1054 -14.54 29.16 -39.25
C ASN A 1054 -14.99 30.31 -38.35
N SER A 1055 -14.22 31.39 -38.36
CA SER A 1055 -14.50 32.64 -37.67
C SER A 1055 -15.67 33.42 -38.30
N ASN A 1056 -16.78 32.76 -38.64
CA ASN A 1056 -17.95 33.35 -39.29
C ASN A 1056 -19.23 32.49 -39.13
N GLU A 1057 -19.54 32.01 -37.94
CA GLU A 1057 -20.93 31.61 -37.59
C GLU A 1057 -21.41 32.40 -36.37
N PRO A 1058 -22.63 32.97 -36.39
CA PRO A 1058 -23.14 33.81 -35.31
C PRO A 1058 -23.38 32.99 -34.04
N GLU A 1059 -23.00 33.54 -32.89
CA GLU A 1059 -23.23 32.93 -31.58
C GLU A 1059 -24.69 32.47 -31.42
N PRO A 1060 -24.95 31.24 -30.92
CA PRO A 1060 -26.30 30.84 -30.58
C PRO A 1060 -26.78 31.70 -29.40
N LEU A 1061 -27.97 32.31 -29.57
CA LEU A 1061 -28.62 33.12 -28.55
C LEU A 1061 -28.64 32.37 -27.20
N LYS A 1062 -28.00 32.95 -26.20
CA LYS A 1062 -28.20 32.60 -24.79
C LYS A 1062 -29.66 32.87 -24.43
N THR A 1063 -30.52 31.86 -24.47
CA THR A 1063 -31.78 31.89 -23.73
C THR A 1063 -31.45 31.98 -22.25
N LYS A 1064 -31.57 33.19 -21.70
CA LYS A 1064 -31.66 33.41 -20.25
C LYS A 1064 -32.93 32.73 -19.74
N THR A 1065 -32.82 31.51 -19.24
CA THR A 1065 -33.77 31.01 -18.25
C THR A 1065 -33.43 31.70 -16.93
N ASN A 1066 -34.26 32.69 -16.58
CA ASN A 1066 -34.40 33.14 -15.20
C ASN A 1066 -34.94 31.96 -14.40
N ASP A 1067 -34.12 31.38 -13.52
CA ASP A 1067 -34.63 30.76 -12.31
C ASP A 1067 -33.92 31.40 -11.12
N GLN A 1068 -34.71 32.26 -10.46
CA GLN A 1068 -34.40 32.85 -9.18
C GLN A 1068 -34.32 31.75 -8.12
N LEU A 1069 -33.27 31.83 -7.31
CA LEU A 1069 -33.30 31.69 -5.84
C LEU A 1069 -34.55 31.01 -5.26
N ILE A 1070 -34.44 29.74 -4.89
CA ILE A 1070 -35.05 29.25 -3.65
C ILE A 1070 -33.99 28.46 -2.88
N THR A 1071 -33.48 29.14 -1.86
CA THR A 1071 -32.76 28.60 -0.72
C THR A 1071 -33.61 27.55 0.02
N ARG A 1072 -33.11 26.33 0.15
CA ARG A 1072 -33.09 25.53 1.39
C ARG A 1072 -32.23 24.29 1.25
#